data_AF-A0A847LGD1-F1
#
_entry.id   AF-A0A847LGD1-F1
#
_cell.length_a   1.000
_cell.length_b   1.000
_cell.length_c   1.000
_cell.angle_alpha   90.00
_cell.angle_beta   90.00
_cell.angle_gamma   90.00
#
_symmetry.space_group_name_H-M   'P 1'
#
loop_
_entity.id
_entity.type
_entity.pdbx_description
1 polymer ?
#
loop_
_entity_poly.entity_id
_entity_poly.type
_entity_poly.pdbx_seq_one_letter_code
_entity_poly.pdbx_strand_id
1 'polypeptide(L)'
;MAAFVEPALPKAGGLGYHGRMRTALLCVVLLLLGIIIGVDSVRSGPPPGFPPVGEIRALIRQRAPHVFLEELADAMSAMTLDGADLRALLAVLDQRSIQETAAEAATVEAIRGILLLENGHPADAMPRLGRALRDSEDHDERAAILQQLYQAAWSAGREDEFRRLTSDTALLKEFPGELEFSLKALAGRNLGPPAKRQLKMAMGWLILLLLPWFIGEWRVRRWRQQFPAGSDRQGPYFAFSRTPVAATASFFSAALALACNLPAGFGFARAFWPGVIHLAAAWLLAGWPAFRLDREVRGTTWSYAAWLRNVTGMAAVNAVLLVVPVAAWFILRAMTAGLPLWPVTWPLGVGLGFPALCGALFLLYPLLVPWLLPMRRVPADRCPDWAAGLGVPLYRWNTDGGKIFNALTFGYLTPTQAIAVTSSFADGFPPGTLTAILEHEKGHLARGHLFTYFLLLLAASLVGGVYAVTWPLQVQRWLMTGPTPGQLIWFLAVILTVTVVFRRLARDYEVEADASAAAAVGRETYLQALTDLTLANFLPERVRAGEEPLGIHPPLQERKRRLRVADGDYFETGRPPAPAILVALWRSRLALDWKAGQAEAEHLCALDYHLTATDPAGRLKELAARHAGFGAEALVRGDGSGLEILACAQKACARRADPPLPADRLCLLCSAGMQAALNEPGLAWSAAPNGCRLLRPGKGTE
;
A
#
# COMPACT_ATOMS: atom_id res chain seq x y z
N MET A 1 -15.60 18.74 -2.96
CA MET A 1 -14.97 17.65 -3.74
C MET A 1 -16.10 16.78 -4.29
N ALA A 2 -16.90 17.34 -5.19
CA ALA A 2 -16.76 17.34 -6.66
C ALA A 2 -17.54 16.16 -7.25
N ALA A 3 -18.72 16.49 -7.78
CA ALA A 3 -19.63 15.59 -8.48
C ALA A 3 -18.90 14.96 -9.68
N PHE A 4 -18.65 13.65 -9.60
CA PHE A 4 -18.14 12.87 -10.71
C PHE A 4 -19.33 12.27 -11.46
N VAL A 5 -19.52 12.74 -12.69
CA VAL A 5 -20.37 12.10 -13.68
C VAL A 5 -19.73 10.74 -14.01
N GLU A 6 -20.45 9.64 -13.76
CA GLU A 6 -20.00 8.29 -14.15
C GLU A 6 -19.83 8.25 -15.68
N PRO A 7 -18.65 7.87 -16.22
CA PRO A 7 -18.49 7.74 -17.66
C PRO A 7 -19.30 6.54 -18.18
N ALA A 8 -20.14 6.80 -19.18
CA ALA A 8 -20.85 5.75 -19.91
C ALA A 8 -19.86 4.71 -20.48
N LEU A 9 -20.25 3.44 -20.43
CA LEU A 9 -19.46 2.32 -20.95
C LEU A 9 -19.04 2.59 -22.42
N PRO A 10 -17.76 2.43 -22.78
CA PRO A 10 -17.28 2.75 -24.12
C PRO A 10 -17.87 1.80 -25.18
N LYS A 11 -18.25 2.37 -26.33
CA LYS A 11 -18.67 1.61 -27.52
C LYS A 11 -17.51 0.73 -28.02
N ALA A 12 -17.84 -0.48 -28.48
CA ALA A 12 -16.91 -1.46 -29.02
C ALA A 12 -16.15 -0.88 -30.25
N GLY A 13 -14.83 -0.72 -30.14
CA GLY A 13 -13.98 -0.28 -31.25
C GLY A 13 -12.75 0.55 -30.85
N GLY A 14 -12.77 1.21 -29.69
CA GLY A 14 -11.61 1.92 -29.14
C GLY A 14 -10.76 1.03 -28.23
N LEU A 15 -9.46 1.35 -28.06
CA LEU A 15 -8.65 0.81 -26.96
C LEU A 15 -9.46 0.95 -25.66
N GLY A 16 -9.81 -0.18 -25.04
CA GLY A 16 -10.50 -0.21 -23.75
C GLY A 16 -9.81 0.70 -22.74
N TYR A 17 -10.54 1.19 -21.72
CA TYR A 17 -10.00 2.09 -20.69
C TYR A 17 -8.62 1.64 -20.16
N HIS A 18 -8.46 0.34 -19.92
CA HIS A 18 -7.20 -0.28 -19.54
C HIS A 18 -6.05 -0.06 -20.56
N GLY A 19 -6.30 -0.25 -21.86
CA GLY A 19 -5.28 -0.03 -22.91
C GLY A 19 -4.80 1.42 -22.95
N ARG A 20 -5.72 2.37 -22.72
CA ARG A 20 -5.40 3.80 -22.59
C ARG A 20 -4.57 4.10 -21.34
N MET A 21 -4.94 3.55 -20.18
CA MET A 21 -4.19 3.74 -18.94
C MET A 21 -2.77 3.18 -19.01
N ARG A 22 -2.60 1.97 -19.56
CA ARG A 22 -1.27 1.37 -19.78
C ARG A 22 -0.40 2.23 -20.70
N THR A 23 -0.98 2.69 -21.81
CA THR A 23 -0.27 3.55 -22.77
C THR A 23 0.12 4.88 -22.11
N ALA A 24 -0.79 5.49 -21.35
CA ALA A 24 -0.50 6.72 -20.63
C ALA A 24 0.64 6.55 -19.62
N LEU A 25 0.63 5.47 -18.82
CA LEU A 25 1.71 5.18 -17.87
C LEU A 25 3.04 4.91 -18.58
N LEU A 26 3.04 4.22 -19.72
CA LEU A 26 4.25 4.03 -20.52
C LEU A 26 4.81 5.35 -21.04
N CYS A 27 3.95 6.24 -21.56
CA CYS A 27 4.36 7.58 -21.97
C CYS A 27 4.94 8.39 -20.80
N VAL A 28 4.33 8.30 -19.60
CA VAL A 28 4.86 8.95 -18.39
C VAL A 28 6.23 8.39 -18.02
N VAL A 29 6.43 7.07 -18.06
CA VAL A 29 7.73 6.43 -17.81
C VAL A 29 8.79 6.94 -18.78
N LEU A 30 8.50 6.96 -20.08
CA LEU A 30 9.43 7.44 -21.11
C LEU A 30 9.74 8.93 -20.97
N LEU A 31 8.72 9.75 -20.65
CA LEU A 31 8.89 11.17 -20.40
C LEU A 31 9.82 11.42 -19.20
N LEU A 32 9.60 10.74 -18.07
CA LEU A 32 10.43 10.89 -16.87
C LEU A 32 11.87 10.42 -17.12
N LEU A 33 12.07 9.33 -17.86
CA LEU A 33 13.41 8.89 -18.29
C LEU A 33 14.09 9.95 -19.17
N GLY A 34 13.36 10.53 -20.12
CA GLY A 34 13.85 11.63 -20.95
C GLY A 34 14.26 12.86 -20.13
N ILE A 35 13.49 13.21 -19.09
CA ILE A 35 13.82 14.30 -18.16
C ILE A 35 15.10 13.98 -17.39
N ILE A 36 15.24 12.76 -16.85
CA ILE A 36 16.44 12.34 -16.09
C ILE A 36 17.70 12.49 -16.94
N ILE A 37 17.66 12.01 -18.19
CA ILE A 37 18.78 12.10 -19.13
C ILE A 37 19.04 13.54 -19.57
N GLY A 38 17.97 14.30 -19.86
CA GLY A 38 18.06 15.68 -20.31
C GLY A 38 18.69 16.61 -19.27
N VAL A 39 18.28 16.51 -18.00
CA VAL A 39 18.79 17.36 -16.91
C VAL A 39 20.29 17.20 -16.71
N ASP A 40 20.83 15.97 -16.79
CA ASP A 40 22.26 15.75 -16.65
C ASP A 40 23.05 16.28 -17.85
N SER A 41 22.54 16.11 -19.07
CA SER A 41 23.22 16.56 -20.30
C SER A 41 23.47 18.07 -20.34
N VAL A 42 22.55 18.85 -19.80
CA VAL A 42 22.62 20.32 -19.76
C VAL A 42 23.63 20.83 -18.71
N ARG A 43 23.99 20.01 -17.71
CA ARG A 43 24.80 20.40 -16.54
C ARG A 43 26.23 19.86 -16.54
N SER A 44 26.77 19.53 -17.72
CA SER A 44 28.12 18.98 -17.85
C SER A 44 29.24 20.02 -17.71
N GLY A 45 28.94 21.31 -17.86
CA GLY A 45 29.90 22.41 -17.68
C GLY A 45 29.81 23.10 -16.31
N PRO A 46 30.79 23.97 -15.98
CA PRO A 46 30.69 24.87 -14.84
C PRO A 46 29.40 25.71 -14.94
N PRO A 47 28.66 25.90 -13.84
CA PRO A 47 27.45 26.71 -13.86
C PRO A 47 27.76 28.17 -14.21
N PRO A 48 26.78 28.93 -14.75
CA PRO A 48 26.96 30.36 -14.99
C PRO A 48 27.36 31.09 -13.72
N GLY A 49 28.43 31.89 -13.78
CA GLY A 49 28.99 32.59 -12.62
C GLY A 49 30.00 31.79 -11.80
N PHE A 50 30.30 30.54 -12.17
CA PHE A 50 31.37 29.79 -11.52
C PHE A 50 32.74 30.46 -11.75
N PRO A 51 33.55 30.73 -10.71
CA PRO A 51 34.75 31.55 -10.85
C PRO A 51 35.79 30.90 -11.78
N PRO A 52 36.56 31.70 -12.53
CA PRO A 52 37.67 31.18 -13.31
C PRO A 52 38.71 30.53 -12.40
N VAL A 53 39.46 29.57 -12.94
CA VAL A 53 40.44 28.80 -12.16
C VAL A 53 41.49 29.67 -11.46
N GLY A 54 41.80 30.84 -12.01
CA GLY A 54 42.70 31.82 -11.37
C GLY A 54 42.17 32.37 -10.05
N GLU A 55 40.87 32.64 -9.96
CA GLU A 55 40.22 33.12 -8.74
C GLU A 55 40.11 32.00 -7.70
N ILE A 56 39.76 30.78 -8.13
CA ILE A 56 39.78 29.60 -7.24
C ILE A 56 41.18 29.39 -6.65
N ARG A 57 42.23 29.57 -7.46
CA ARG A 57 43.61 29.50 -6.97
C ARG A 57 43.93 30.63 -5.98
N ALA A 58 43.39 31.83 -6.21
CA ALA A 58 43.56 32.93 -5.27
C ALA A 58 42.94 32.59 -3.90
N LEU A 59 41.74 31.98 -3.88
CA LEU A 59 41.11 31.47 -2.66
C LEU A 59 41.95 30.38 -1.98
N ILE A 60 42.47 29.39 -2.73
CA ILE A 60 43.35 28.35 -2.19
C ILE A 60 44.61 28.96 -1.54
N ARG A 61 45.16 30.03 -2.12
CA ARG A 61 46.35 30.72 -1.59
C ARG A 61 46.10 31.48 -0.30
N GLN A 62 44.84 31.69 0.10
CA GLN A 62 44.50 32.32 1.38
C GLN A 62 44.74 31.39 2.59
N ARG A 63 45.05 30.11 2.38
CA ARG A 63 45.39 29.15 3.46
C ARG A 63 44.26 28.92 4.48
N ALA A 64 43.02 29.20 4.10
CA ALA A 64 41.86 29.13 5.00
C ALA A 64 40.85 28.05 4.55
N PRO A 65 41.21 26.75 4.56
CA PRO A 65 40.38 25.69 3.99
C PRO A 65 39.00 25.54 4.67
N HIS A 66 38.85 25.99 5.92
CA HIS A 66 37.62 25.93 6.70
C HIS A 66 36.54 26.94 6.29
N VAL A 67 36.91 28.06 5.67
CA VAL A 67 35.99 29.08 5.13
C VAL A 67 35.93 29.07 3.60
N PHE A 68 36.79 28.27 2.94
CA PHE A 68 36.90 28.22 1.49
C PHE A 68 35.56 28.05 0.75
N LEU A 69 34.65 27.20 1.25
CA LEU A 69 33.35 26.97 0.60
C LEU A 69 32.40 28.16 0.76
N GLU A 70 32.49 28.90 1.86
CA GLU A 70 31.74 30.13 2.11
C GLU A 70 32.27 31.26 1.20
N GLU A 71 33.59 31.43 1.15
CA GLU A 71 34.23 32.41 0.26
C GLU A 71 33.98 32.12 -1.22
N LEU A 72 33.95 30.84 -1.62
CA LEU A 72 33.58 30.45 -2.97
C LEU A 72 32.11 30.79 -3.27
N ALA A 73 31.20 30.56 -2.31
CA ALA A 73 29.80 30.93 -2.46
C ALA A 73 29.64 32.45 -2.58
N ASP A 74 30.35 33.21 -1.75
CA ASP A 74 30.37 34.69 -1.78
C ASP A 74 30.92 35.22 -3.11
N ALA A 75 32.01 34.64 -3.62
CA ALA A 75 32.56 34.98 -4.94
C ALA A 75 31.55 34.75 -6.08
N MET A 76 30.69 33.75 -5.92
CA MET A 76 29.58 33.45 -6.84
C MET A 76 28.32 34.28 -6.58
N SER A 77 28.29 35.10 -5.53
CA SER A 77 27.08 35.75 -5.01
C SER A 77 25.95 34.75 -4.73
N ALA A 78 26.30 33.53 -4.32
CA ALA A 78 25.38 32.45 -4.01
C ALA A 78 25.22 32.32 -2.48
N MET A 79 23.99 32.08 -2.01
CA MET A 79 23.76 31.86 -0.57
C MET A 79 24.43 30.57 -0.06
N THR A 80 24.49 29.54 -0.91
CA THR A 80 25.13 28.24 -0.64
C THR A 80 25.51 27.57 -1.95
N LEU A 81 26.60 26.82 -1.98
CA LEU A 81 26.97 25.99 -3.12
C LEU A 81 25.95 24.86 -3.35
N ASP A 82 25.57 24.64 -4.60
CA ASP A 82 24.75 23.52 -5.02
C ASP A 82 25.58 22.33 -5.53
N GLY A 83 24.93 21.29 -6.04
CA GLY A 83 25.64 20.10 -6.52
C GLY A 83 26.38 20.29 -7.85
N ALA A 84 25.97 21.24 -8.70
CA ALA A 84 26.70 21.59 -9.91
C ALA A 84 27.97 22.38 -9.57
N ASP A 85 27.88 23.32 -8.63
CA ASP A 85 29.02 24.09 -8.12
C ASP A 85 30.10 23.17 -7.55
N LEU A 86 29.70 22.21 -6.69
CA LEU A 86 30.63 21.25 -6.10
C LEU A 86 31.24 20.32 -7.14
N ARG A 87 30.51 19.93 -8.19
CA ARG A 87 31.09 19.12 -9.28
C ARG A 87 32.14 19.91 -10.05
N ALA A 88 31.86 21.16 -10.38
CA ALA A 88 32.81 22.04 -11.06
C ALA A 88 34.06 22.27 -10.21
N LEU A 89 33.90 22.51 -8.90
CA LEU A 89 35.00 22.62 -7.95
C LEU A 89 35.85 21.36 -7.92
N LEU A 90 35.25 20.18 -7.77
CA LEU A 90 35.98 18.90 -7.75
C LEU A 90 36.76 18.68 -9.05
N ALA A 91 36.17 19.00 -10.21
CA ALA A 91 36.87 18.92 -11.49
C ALA A 91 38.09 19.84 -11.55
N VAL A 92 37.99 21.06 -11.00
CA VAL A 92 39.13 21.99 -10.90
C VAL A 92 40.22 21.45 -9.98
N LEU A 93 39.86 20.93 -8.80
CA LEU A 93 40.82 20.34 -7.85
C LEU A 93 41.51 19.08 -8.42
N ASP A 94 40.82 18.29 -9.23
CA ASP A 94 41.38 17.07 -9.83
C ASP A 94 42.37 17.36 -10.95
N GLN A 95 42.08 18.35 -11.81
CA GLN A 95 42.99 18.79 -12.88
C GLN A 95 44.32 19.36 -12.35
N ARG A 96 44.34 19.84 -11.09
CA ARG A 96 45.43 20.64 -10.54
C ARG A 96 46.53 19.85 -9.83
N SER A 97 46.31 18.58 -9.51
CA SER A 97 47.28 17.72 -8.79
C SER A 97 48.68 17.61 -9.43
N ILE A 98 48.89 18.15 -10.63
CA ILE A 98 50.14 18.07 -11.41
C ILE A 98 51.00 19.37 -11.32
N GLN A 99 50.45 20.51 -10.88
CA GLN A 99 51.15 21.83 -10.96
C GLN A 99 51.16 22.66 -9.65
N GLU A 100 50.77 22.07 -8.53
CA GLU A 100 50.66 22.76 -7.24
C GLU A 100 52.00 22.81 -6.49
N THR A 101 52.23 23.89 -5.73
CA THR A 101 53.29 23.89 -4.70
C THR A 101 52.90 22.93 -3.58
N ALA A 102 53.88 22.38 -2.85
CA ALA A 102 53.60 21.46 -1.73
C ALA A 102 52.58 22.05 -0.74
N ALA A 103 52.73 23.34 -0.46
CA ALA A 103 51.80 24.06 0.37
C ALA A 103 50.40 24.14 -0.29
N GLU A 104 50.25 24.58 -1.55
CA GLU A 104 48.92 24.59 -2.23
C GLU A 104 48.25 23.20 -2.21
N ALA A 105 49.03 22.13 -2.38
CA ALA A 105 48.53 20.76 -2.33
C ALA A 105 47.99 20.36 -0.93
N ALA A 106 48.62 20.81 0.15
CA ALA A 106 48.13 20.59 1.51
C ALA A 106 46.76 21.25 1.73
N THR A 107 46.59 22.50 1.27
CA THR A 107 45.29 23.21 1.34
C THR A 107 44.21 22.51 0.52
N VAL A 108 44.54 22.02 -0.68
CA VAL A 108 43.59 21.27 -1.52
C VAL A 108 43.16 19.96 -0.87
N GLU A 109 44.08 19.22 -0.24
CA GLU A 109 43.72 18.01 0.52
C GLU A 109 42.86 18.35 1.75
N ALA A 110 43.10 19.49 2.42
CA ALA A 110 42.23 19.96 3.49
C ALA A 110 40.81 20.27 3.01
N ILE A 111 40.68 21.04 1.91
CA ILE A 111 39.38 21.35 1.28
C ILE A 111 38.62 20.08 0.92
N ARG A 112 39.31 19.09 0.31
CA ARG A 112 38.70 17.78 0.01
C ARG A 112 38.27 17.03 1.27
N GLY A 113 39.07 17.08 2.33
CA GLY A 113 38.73 16.51 3.63
C GLY A 113 37.46 17.13 4.23
N ILE A 114 37.34 18.45 4.16
CA ILE A 114 36.18 19.20 4.65
C ILE A 114 34.93 18.88 3.81
N LEU A 115 35.05 18.87 2.49
CA LEU A 115 33.97 18.47 1.59
C LEU A 115 33.43 17.06 1.91
N LEU A 116 34.31 16.11 2.21
CA LEU A 116 33.91 14.77 2.64
C LEU A 116 33.20 14.81 3.99
N LEU A 117 33.75 15.53 4.96
CA LEU A 117 33.18 15.66 6.31
C LEU A 117 31.76 16.24 6.28
N GLU A 118 31.57 17.40 5.61
CA GLU A 118 30.28 18.08 5.50
C GLU A 118 29.22 17.26 4.77
N ASN A 119 29.64 16.32 3.93
CA ASN A 119 28.76 15.45 3.15
C ASN A 119 28.66 14.03 3.71
N GLY A 120 28.98 13.86 4.99
CA GLY A 120 28.70 12.65 5.77
C GLY A 120 29.72 11.52 5.58
N HIS A 121 30.93 11.83 5.14
CA HIS A 121 32.06 10.88 4.98
C HIS A 121 33.19 11.17 5.96
N PRO A 122 32.95 11.16 7.29
CA PRO A 122 33.97 11.53 8.26
C PRO A 122 35.15 10.55 8.27
N ALA A 123 34.91 9.26 7.98
CA ALA A 123 35.97 8.25 7.93
C ALA A 123 36.95 8.48 6.77
N ASP A 124 36.45 8.91 5.61
CA ASP A 124 37.28 9.22 4.43
C ASP A 124 37.91 10.61 4.51
N ALA A 125 37.31 11.53 5.26
CA ALA A 125 37.86 12.85 5.56
C ALA A 125 39.14 12.77 6.41
N MET A 126 39.14 11.93 7.45
CA MET A 126 40.26 11.81 8.40
C MET A 126 41.64 11.60 7.76
N PRO A 127 41.87 10.63 6.84
CA PRO A 127 43.18 10.44 6.24
C PRO A 127 43.62 11.61 5.35
N ARG A 128 42.67 12.36 4.74
CA ARG A 128 42.99 13.56 3.95
C ARG A 128 43.39 14.73 4.84
N LEU A 129 42.57 15.01 5.86
CA LEU A 129 42.85 16.05 6.87
C LEU A 129 44.16 15.75 7.61
N GLY A 130 44.43 14.48 7.94
CA GLY A 130 45.67 14.07 8.58
C GLY A 130 46.92 14.22 7.69
N ARG A 131 46.79 14.10 6.35
CA ARG A 131 47.90 14.43 5.42
C ARG A 131 48.09 15.95 5.35
N ALA A 132 47.01 16.69 5.11
CA ALA A 132 47.04 18.15 5.04
C ALA A 132 47.63 18.79 6.31
N LEU A 133 47.30 18.26 7.50
CA LEU A 133 47.83 18.73 8.78
C LEU A 133 49.35 18.56 8.91
N ARG A 134 49.91 17.49 8.32
CA ARG A 134 51.35 17.21 8.32
C ARG A 134 52.09 18.01 7.26
N ASP A 135 51.45 18.21 6.11
CA ASP A 135 52.09 18.78 4.93
C ASP A 135 51.97 20.32 4.88
N SER A 136 51.07 20.92 5.67
CA SER A 136 50.98 22.38 5.82
C SER A 136 52.07 22.89 6.75
N GLU A 137 52.67 24.03 6.38
CA GLU A 137 53.64 24.77 7.20
C GLU A 137 53.00 25.99 7.90
N ASP A 138 51.76 26.33 7.54
CA ASP A 138 51.04 27.50 8.07
C ASP A 138 50.33 27.14 9.39
N HIS A 139 50.62 27.88 10.46
CA HIS A 139 50.12 27.59 11.80
C HIS A 139 48.59 27.68 11.90
N ASP A 140 47.98 28.71 11.29
CA ASP A 140 46.55 28.97 11.39
C ASP A 140 45.76 27.96 10.53
N GLU A 141 46.29 27.62 9.36
CA GLU A 141 45.78 26.52 8.53
C GLU A 141 45.77 25.20 9.30
N ARG A 142 46.88 24.85 9.97
CA ARG A 142 47.00 23.62 10.76
C ARG A 142 46.04 23.59 11.95
N ALA A 143 45.86 24.71 12.64
CA ALA A 143 44.87 24.82 13.72
C ALA A 143 43.45 24.53 13.20
N ALA A 144 43.07 25.12 12.06
CA ALA A 144 41.78 24.88 11.43
C ALA A 144 41.61 23.42 10.98
N ILE A 145 42.63 22.83 10.34
CA ILE A 145 42.62 21.41 9.93
C ILE A 145 42.48 20.50 11.15
N LEU A 146 43.17 20.80 12.26
CA LEU A 146 43.10 20.01 13.48
C LEU A 146 41.68 20.00 14.07
N GLN A 147 40.98 21.15 14.05
CA GLN A 147 39.59 21.24 14.47
C GLN A 147 38.67 20.37 13.60
N GLN A 148 38.84 20.43 12.28
CA GLN A 148 38.08 19.60 11.34
C GLN A 148 38.38 18.11 11.51
N LEU A 149 39.64 17.76 11.78
CA LEU A 149 40.06 16.38 12.05
C LEU A 149 39.42 15.85 13.34
N TYR A 150 39.32 16.68 14.38
CA TYR A 150 38.59 16.35 15.61
C TYR A 150 37.10 16.12 15.33
N GLN A 151 36.45 16.99 14.55
CA GLN A 151 35.05 16.83 14.18
C GLN A 151 34.81 15.54 13.37
N ALA A 152 35.72 15.20 12.47
CA ALA A 152 35.69 13.95 11.71
C ALA A 152 35.85 12.73 12.62
N ALA A 153 36.83 12.74 13.53
CA ALA A 153 37.04 11.68 14.52
C ALA A 153 35.83 11.48 15.43
N TRP A 154 35.26 12.58 15.91
CA TRP A 154 34.06 12.60 16.72
C TRP A 154 32.89 11.97 15.97
N SER A 155 32.65 12.39 14.72
CA SER A 155 31.54 11.89 13.92
C SER A 155 31.69 10.41 13.55
N ALA A 156 32.91 9.97 13.23
CA ALA A 156 33.22 8.59 12.89
C ALA A 156 33.33 7.65 14.10
N GLY A 157 33.46 8.20 15.32
CA GLY A 157 33.74 7.40 16.52
C GLY A 157 35.13 6.74 16.49
N ARG A 158 36.11 7.42 15.90
CA ARG A 158 37.47 6.90 15.70
C ARG A 158 38.50 7.64 16.55
N GLU A 159 38.34 7.53 17.87
CA GLU A 159 39.24 8.17 18.84
C GLU A 159 40.70 7.69 18.68
N ASP A 160 40.91 6.39 18.51
CA ASP A 160 42.27 5.82 18.38
C ASP A 160 43.00 6.34 17.15
N GLU A 161 42.28 6.53 16.04
CA GLU A 161 42.85 7.07 14.82
C GLU A 161 43.17 8.56 14.95
N PHE A 162 42.33 9.35 15.65
CA PHE A 162 42.66 10.73 16.00
C PHE A 162 43.92 10.79 16.85
N ARG A 163 43.98 10.02 17.95
CA ARG A 163 45.16 9.91 18.82
C ARG A 163 46.42 9.58 18.03
N ARG A 164 46.34 8.61 17.11
CA ARG A 164 47.46 8.22 16.25
C ARG A 164 47.89 9.35 15.29
N LEU A 165 46.95 10.09 14.74
CA LEU A 165 47.24 11.20 13.82
C LEU A 165 47.80 12.43 14.55
N THR A 166 47.51 12.59 15.84
CA THR A 166 47.92 13.75 16.65
C THR A 166 49.00 13.41 17.69
N SER A 167 49.56 12.19 17.72
CA SER A 167 50.58 11.79 18.69
C SER A 167 51.98 12.33 18.40
N ASP A 168 52.15 13.13 17.35
CA ASP A 168 53.41 13.77 17.03
C ASP A 168 53.78 14.76 18.15
N THR A 169 54.98 14.58 18.72
CA THR A 169 55.56 15.48 19.70
C THR A 169 55.67 16.93 19.23
N ALA A 170 55.77 17.18 17.91
CA ALA A 170 55.73 18.54 17.36
C ALA A 170 54.32 19.15 17.51
N LEU A 171 53.27 18.43 17.10
CA LEU A 171 51.88 18.88 17.23
C LEU A 171 51.47 19.10 18.69
N LEU A 172 51.92 18.25 19.61
CA LEU A 172 51.65 18.42 21.05
C LEU A 172 52.29 19.68 21.64
N LYS A 173 53.45 20.10 21.12
CA LYS A 173 54.11 21.35 21.53
C LYS A 173 53.43 22.57 20.94
N GLU A 174 52.91 22.43 19.72
CA GLU A 174 52.30 23.51 18.95
C GLU A 174 50.85 23.80 19.39
N PHE A 175 50.03 22.77 19.61
CA PHE A 175 48.60 22.88 19.95
C PHE A 175 48.22 22.14 21.26
N PRO A 176 48.87 22.45 22.41
CA PRO A 176 48.66 21.68 23.64
C PRO A 176 47.22 21.77 24.16
N GLY A 177 46.59 22.95 24.09
CA GLY A 177 45.25 23.20 24.65
C GLY A 177 44.14 22.54 23.83
N GLU A 178 44.20 22.68 22.51
CA GLU A 178 43.24 22.12 21.57
C GLU A 178 43.27 20.58 21.61
N LEU A 179 44.47 19.99 21.62
CA LEU A 179 44.64 18.54 21.68
C LEU A 179 44.17 17.97 23.02
N GLU A 180 44.51 18.59 24.16
CA GLU A 180 44.04 18.15 25.47
C GLU A 180 42.51 18.19 25.53
N PHE A 181 41.90 19.29 25.09
CA PHE A 181 40.45 19.44 25.05
C PHE A 181 39.79 18.37 24.17
N SER A 182 40.26 18.21 22.92
CA SER A 182 39.72 17.23 21.97
C SER A 182 39.86 15.80 22.46
N LEU A 183 41.01 15.42 23.03
CA LEU A 183 41.25 14.08 23.57
C LEU A 183 40.38 13.79 24.79
N LYS A 184 40.22 14.78 25.69
CA LYS A 184 39.35 14.65 26.86
C LYS A 184 37.89 14.54 26.46
N ALA A 185 37.46 15.32 25.47
CA ALA A 185 36.10 15.26 24.93
C ALA A 185 35.81 13.88 24.32
N LEU A 186 36.71 13.35 23.48
CA LEU A 186 36.58 12.02 22.89
C LEU A 186 36.53 10.91 23.96
N ALA A 187 37.43 10.94 24.94
CA ALA A 187 37.49 9.95 26.02
C ALA A 187 36.21 9.92 26.88
N GLY A 188 35.55 11.07 27.07
CA GLY A 188 34.30 11.17 27.83
C GLY A 188 33.12 10.42 27.20
N ARG A 189 33.19 10.07 25.91
CA ARG A 189 32.10 9.38 25.18
C ARG A 189 31.88 7.93 25.61
N ASN A 190 32.91 7.28 26.16
CA ASN A 190 32.87 5.85 26.50
C ASN A 190 32.36 5.55 27.91
N LEU A 191 32.12 6.58 28.73
CA LEU A 191 31.51 6.41 30.05
C LEU A 191 30.01 6.14 29.85
N GLY A 192 29.65 4.87 29.79
CA GLY A 192 28.26 4.42 29.73
C GLY A 192 27.40 5.08 30.84
N PRO A 193 26.07 5.15 30.67
CA PRO A 193 25.20 5.80 31.63
C PRO A 193 25.27 5.13 33.01
N PRO A 194 25.15 5.88 34.13
CA PRO A 194 25.21 5.31 35.47
C PRO A 194 24.11 4.28 35.72
N ALA A 195 24.37 3.24 36.52
CA ALA A 195 23.46 2.10 36.74
C ALA A 195 22.01 2.51 37.13
N LYS A 196 21.84 3.54 37.97
CA LYS A 196 20.52 4.07 38.34
C LYS A 196 19.73 4.61 37.14
N ARG A 197 20.42 5.19 36.15
CA ARG A 197 19.83 5.67 34.89
C ARG A 197 19.46 4.50 33.99
N GLN A 198 20.31 3.47 33.92
CA GLN A 198 20.04 2.23 33.17
C GLN A 198 18.76 1.53 33.66
N LEU A 199 18.57 1.40 34.98
CA LEU A 199 17.35 0.80 35.55
C LEU A 199 16.08 1.58 35.16
N LYS A 200 16.11 2.92 35.24
CA LYS A 200 14.98 3.76 34.83
C LYS A 200 14.67 3.60 33.33
N MET A 201 15.71 3.51 32.49
CA MET A 201 15.56 3.27 31.05
C MET A 201 15.00 1.88 30.76
N ALA A 202 15.41 0.84 31.51
CA ALA A 202 14.85 -0.50 31.45
C ALA A 202 13.34 -0.52 31.75
N MET A 203 12.92 0.14 32.82
CA MET A 203 11.50 0.26 33.16
C MET A 203 10.72 1.03 32.09
N GLY A 204 11.24 2.17 31.62
CA GLY A 204 10.62 2.94 30.54
C GLY A 204 10.46 2.15 29.25
N TRP A 205 11.48 1.37 28.88
CA TRP A 205 11.44 0.48 27.71
C TRP A 205 10.37 -0.61 27.86
N LEU A 206 10.26 -1.25 29.02
CA LEU A 206 9.25 -2.28 29.28
C LEU A 206 7.82 -1.71 29.21
N ILE A 207 7.59 -0.52 29.77
CA ILE A 207 6.29 0.17 29.71
C ILE A 207 5.91 0.45 28.25
N LEU A 208 6.83 1.01 27.47
CA LEU A 208 6.60 1.27 26.04
C LEU A 208 6.32 -0.04 25.30
N LEU A 209 7.11 -1.09 25.55
CA LEU A 209 6.94 -2.39 24.88
C LEU A 209 5.56 -3.01 25.12
N LEU A 210 4.99 -2.86 26.33
CA LEU A 210 3.68 -3.42 26.71
C LEU A 210 2.48 -2.52 26.33
N LEU A 211 2.71 -1.24 26.07
CA LEU A 211 1.65 -0.27 25.77
C LEU A 211 0.75 -0.69 24.59
N PRO A 212 1.28 -1.14 23.42
CA PRO A 212 0.45 -1.60 22.31
C PRO A 212 -0.46 -2.79 22.65
N TRP A 213 0.03 -3.72 23.47
CA TRP A 213 -0.78 -4.84 23.96
C TRP A 213 -1.95 -4.36 24.82
N PHE A 214 -1.71 -3.44 25.75
CA PHE A 214 -2.77 -2.90 26.62
C PHE A 214 -3.85 -2.16 25.81
N ILE A 215 -3.44 -1.36 24.82
CA ILE A 215 -4.37 -0.69 23.89
C ILE A 215 -5.21 -1.73 23.14
N GLY A 216 -4.58 -2.80 22.63
CA GLY A 216 -5.27 -3.90 21.95
C GLY A 216 -6.30 -4.59 22.85
N GLU A 217 -5.93 -4.97 24.06
CA GLU A 217 -6.81 -5.63 25.03
C GLU A 217 -7.99 -4.73 25.44
N TRP A 218 -7.74 -3.44 25.73
CA TRP A 218 -8.80 -2.48 26.03
C TRP A 218 -9.81 -2.38 24.89
N ARG A 219 -9.35 -2.34 23.63
CA ARG A 219 -10.22 -2.30 22.46
C ARG A 219 -11.04 -3.58 22.29
N VAL A 220 -10.44 -4.75 22.48
CA VAL A 220 -11.18 -6.04 22.43
C VAL A 220 -12.27 -6.06 23.50
N ARG A 221 -11.98 -5.61 24.73
CA ARG A 221 -12.98 -5.54 25.81
C ARG A 221 -14.14 -4.62 25.45
N ARG A 222 -13.85 -3.41 24.96
CA ARG A 222 -14.88 -2.44 24.53
C ARG A 222 -15.71 -3.00 23.37
N TRP A 223 -15.07 -3.67 22.41
CA TRP A 223 -15.75 -4.32 21.31
C TRP A 223 -16.69 -5.43 21.80
N ARG A 224 -16.26 -6.28 22.75
CA ARG A 224 -17.11 -7.32 23.35
C ARG A 224 -18.30 -6.75 24.12
N GLN A 225 -18.12 -5.63 24.82
CA GLN A 225 -19.20 -4.91 25.51
C GLN A 225 -20.24 -4.39 24.51
N GLN A 226 -19.79 -3.91 23.34
CA GLN A 226 -20.67 -3.40 22.29
C GLN A 226 -21.39 -4.51 21.51
N PHE A 227 -20.75 -5.68 21.36
CA PHE A 227 -21.27 -6.81 20.57
C PHE A 227 -21.30 -8.10 21.41
N PRO A 228 -22.27 -8.25 22.33
CA PRO A 228 -22.23 -9.26 23.38
C PRO A 228 -22.39 -10.72 22.90
N ALA A 229 -23.12 -11.01 21.81
CA ALA A 229 -23.23 -12.37 21.27
C ALA A 229 -23.76 -12.42 19.83
N GLY A 230 -23.64 -13.58 19.18
CA GLY A 230 -24.38 -13.94 17.97
C GLY A 230 -23.81 -13.45 16.64
N SER A 231 -24.68 -13.45 15.62
CA SER A 231 -24.41 -13.02 14.24
C SER A 231 -23.99 -11.55 14.12
N ASP A 232 -24.35 -10.72 15.10
CA ASP A 232 -24.09 -9.28 15.10
C ASP A 232 -22.60 -8.93 15.20
N ARG A 233 -21.77 -9.91 15.56
CA ARG A 233 -20.31 -9.76 15.69
C ARG A 233 -19.56 -9.74 14.36
N GLN A 234 -20.14 -10.27 13.28
CA GLN A 234 -19.40 -10.57 12.04
C GLN A 234 -18.90 -9.30 11.32
N GLY A 235 -19.81 -8.38 10.97
CA GLY A 235 -19.45 -7.11 10.33
C GLY A 235 -18.51 -6.23 11.17
N PRO A 236 -18.82 -5.99 12.47
CA PRO A 236 -17.95 -5.23 13.36
C PRO A 236 -16.57 -5.86 13.55
N TYR A 237 -16.46 -7.19 13.50
CA TYR A 237 -15.17 -7.89 13.58
C TYR A 237 -14.30 -7.57 12.38
N PHE A 238 -14.85 -7.54 11.16
CA PHE A 238 -14.11 -7.18 9.97
C PHE A 238 -13.51 -5.76 10.08
N ALA A 239 -14.34 -4.77 10.46
CA ALA A 239 -13.86 -3.39 10.69
C ALA A 239 -12.79 -3.33 11.78
N PHE A 240 -12.94 -4.11 12.86
CA PHE A 240 -11.94 -4.24 13.90
C PHE A 240 -10.62 -4.80 13.35
N SER A 241 -10.65 -5.90 12.59
CA SER A 241 -9.44 -6.57 12.07
C SER A 241 -8.61 -5.70 11.10
N ARG A 242 -9.25 -4.75 10.41
CA ARG A 242 -8.59 -3.83 9.46
C ARG A 242 -8.07 -2.54 10.07
N THR A 243 -8.27 -2.35 11.38
CA THR A 243 -7.82 -1.15 12.06
C THR A 243 -6.28 -1.07 12.10
N PRO A 244 -5.65 0.08 11.77
CA PRO A 244 -4.20 0.20 11.83
C PRO A 244 -3.67 0.38 13.27
N VAL A 245 -4.54 0.46 14.28
CA VAL A 245 -4.17 0.87 15.64
C VAL A 245 -3.07 0.02 16.26
N ALA A 246 -3.06 -1.30 16.06
CA ALA A 246 -1.96 -2.14 16.56
C ALA A 246 -0.62 -1.70 15.95
N ALA A 247 -0.58 -1.51 14.63
CA ALA A 247 0.61 -1.04 13.92
C ALA A 247 1.00 0.36 14.39
N THR A 248 0.05 1.31 14.41
CA THR A 248 0.26 2.69 14.83
C THR A 248 0.78 2.76 16.26
N ALA A 249 0.23 1.98 17.19
CA ALA A 249 0.69 1.93 18.57
C ALA A 249 2.11 1.34 18.68
N SER A 250 2.42 0.27 17.94
CA SER A 250 3.78 -0.29 17.90
C SER A 250 4.80 0.68 17.30
N PHE A 251 4.46 1.39 16.22
CA PHE A 251 5.32 2.43 15.62
C PHE A 251 5.53 3.60 16.56
N PHE A 252 4.46 4.10 17.19
CA PHE A 252 4.53 5.19 18.15
C PHE A 252 5.39 4.80 19.36
N SER A 253 5.22 3.58 19.87
CA SER A 253 6.06 3.03 20.94
C SER A 253 7.54 2.98 20.56
N ALA A 254 7.86 2.49 19.36
CA ALA A 254 9.23 2.46 18.86
C ALA A 254 9.82 3.86 18.67
N ALA A 255 9.03 4.80 18.13
CA ALA A 255 9.44 6.19 17.98
C ALA A 255 9.73 6.85 19.35
N LEU A 256 8.89 6.62 20.35
CA LEU A 256 9.13 7.10 21.72
C LEU A 256 10.37 6.44 22.34
N ALA A 257 10.59 5.15 22.11
CA ALA A 257 11.78 4.46 22.61
C ALA A 257 13.07 5.06 22.03
N LEU A 258 13.05 5.45 20.76
CA LEU A 258 14.15 6.15 20.09
C LEU A 258 14.30 7.59 20.57
N ALA A 259 13.19 8.35 20.66
CA ALA A 259 13.19 9.75 21.10
C ALA A 259 13.68 9.91 22.55
N CYS A 260 13.35 8.96 23.43
CA CYS A 260 13.85 8.91 24.81
C CYS A 260 15.29 8.39 24.91
N ASN A 261 15.95 8.12 23.78
CA ASN A 261 17.32 7.62 23.68
C ASN A 261 17.57 6.36 24.53
N LEU A 262 16.57 5.48 24.61
CA LEU A 262 16.66 4.24 25.39
C LEU A 262 17.79 3.31 24.89
N PRO A 263 18.04 3.17 23.57
CA PRO A 263 19.15 2.33 23.09
C PRO A 263 20.52 2.76 23.61
N ALA A 264 20.84 4.07 23.58
CA ALA A 264 22.10 4.55 24.16
C ALA A 264 22.14 4.32 25.69
N GLY A 265 20.97 4.36 26.33
CA GLY A 265 20.77 3.97 27.72
C GLY A 265 21.26 2.57 28.08
N PHE A 266 21.24 1.64 27.12
CA PHE A 266 21.73 0.27 27.26
C PHE A 266 23.12 0.06 26.66
N GLY A 267 23.82 1.13 26.25
CA GLY A 267 25.15 1.04 25.66
C GLY A 267 25.16 0.63 24.17
N PHE A 268 24.03 0.66 23.47
CA PHE A 268 24.02 0.44 22.03
C PHE A 268 24.61 1.66 21.30
N ALA A 269 25.73 1.47 20.60
CA ALA A 269 26.37 2.50 19.79
C ALA A 269 25.48 2.99 18.62
N ARG A 270 24.53 2.16 18.17
CA ARG A 270 23.60 2.49 17.08
C ARG A 270 22.16 2.23 17.53
N ALA A 271 21.35 3.28 17.59
CA ALA A 271 19.97 3.21 18.08
C ALA A 271 19.01 2.48 17.13
N PHE A 272 19.35 2.35 15.84
CA PHE A 272 18.47 1.79 14.81
C PHE A 272 18.04 0.34 15.09
N TRP A 273 18.98 -0.58 15.28
CA TRP A 273 18.68 -2.00 15.46
C TRP A 273 17.83 -2.28 16.72
N PRO A 274 18.15 -1.71 17.90
CA PRO A 274 17.28 -1.81 19.07
C PRO A 274 15.87 -1.25 18.83
N GLY A 275 15.72 -0.17 18.05
CA GLY A 275 14.43 0.35 17.64
C GLY A 275 13.63 -0.63 16.78
N VAL A 276 14.28 -1.29 15.82
CA VAL A 276 13.66 -2.33 14.97
C VAL A 276 13.24 -3.55 15.81
N ILE A 277 14.11 -4.01 16.72
CA ILE A 277 13.80 -5.12 17.63
C ILE A 277 12.61 -4.76 18.54
N HIS A 278 12.59 -3.54 19.09
CA HIS A 278 11.48 -3.05 19.90
C HIS A 278 10.18 -3.03 19.09
N LEU A 279 10.20 -2.49 17.87
CA LEU A 279 9.03 -2.47 16.99
C LEU A 279 8.50 -3.88 16.72
N ALA A 280 9.39 -4.83 16.40
CA ALA A 280 9.02 -6.22 16.16
C ALA A 280 8.39 -6.85 17.41
N ALA A 281 9.03 -6.70 18.58
CA ALA A 281 8.51 -7.24 19.84
C ALA A 281 7.16 -6.60 20.22
N ALA A 282 7.02 -5.28 20.07
CA ALA A 282 5.78 -4.56 20.31
C ALA A 282 4.65 -5.03 19.38
N TRP A 283 4.95 -5.27 18.10
CA TRP A 283 4.01 -5.82 17.12
C TRP A 283 3.57 -7.25 17.49
N LEU A 284 4.52 -8.10 17.88
CA LEU A 284 4.26 -9.47 18.36
C LEU A 284 3.35 -9.49 19.58
N LEU A 285 3.51 -8.56 20.51
CA LEU A 285 2.64 -8.47 21.69
C LEU A 285 1.27 -7.90 21.32
N ALA A 286 1.22 -6.83 20.51
CA ALA A 286 -0.03 -6.21 20.06
C ALA A 286 -0.93 -7.16 19.25
N GLY A 287 -0.37 -8.17 18.59
CA GLY A 287 -1.12 -9.17 17.83
C GLY A 287 -1.94 -10.13 18.70
N TRP A 288 -1.56 -10.34 19.97
CA TRP A 288 -2.18 -11.36 20.82
C TRP A 288 -3.68 -11.14 21.10
N PRO A 289 -4.13 -9.93 21.49
CA PRO A 289 -5.56 -9.65 21.64
C PRO A 289 -6.36 -9.88 20.35
N ALA A 290 -5.80 -9.49 19.20
CA ALA A 290 -6.44 -9.67 17.90
C ALA A 290 -6.58 -11.16 17.54
N PHE A 291 -5.54 -11.97 17.77
CA PHE A 291 -5.60 -13.42 17.59
C PHE A 291 -6.67 -14.08 18.47
N ARG A 292 -6.77 -13.70 19.74
CA ARG A 292 -7.81 -14.24 20.64
C ARG A 292 -9.21 -13.91 20.13
N LEU A 293 -9.41 -12.69 19.66
CA LEU A 293 -10.69 -12.27 19.09
C LEU A 293 -10.98 -13.01 17.77
N ASP A 294 -9.99 -13.20 16.91
CA ASP A 294 -10.12 -13.98 15.67
C ASP A 294 -10.59 -15.41 15.94
N ARG A 295 -9.95 -16.08 16.91
CA ARG A 295 -10.36 -17.42 17.37
C ARG A 295 -11.79 -17.44 17.89
N GLU A 296 -12.17 -16.45 18.68
CA GLU A 296 -13.52 -16.35 19.27
C GLU A 296 -14.59 -16.14 18.19
N VAL A 297 -14.36 -15.23 17.24
CA VAL A 297 -15.38 -14.84 16.25
C VAL A 297 -15.46 -15.83 15.10
N ARG A 298 -14.32 -16.24 14.53
CA ARG A 298 -14.31 -17.16 13.38
C ARG A 298 -14.33 -18.63 13.80
N GLY A 299 -13.99 -18.94 15.06
CA GLY A 299 -13.78 -20.32 15.49
C GLY A 299 -12.58 -20.97 14.81
N THR A 300 -11.47 -20.24 14.66
CA THR A 300 -10.23 -20.76 14.05
C THR A 300 -9.49 -21.70 15.01
N THR A 301 -8.81 -22.70 14.46
CA THR A 301 -8.03 -23.71 15.21
C THR A 301 -6.52 -23.55 15.07
N TRP A 302 -6.03 -22.63 14.22
CA TRP A 302 -4.60 -22.41 14.04
C TRP A 302 -3.90 -21.85 15.29
N SER A 303 -2.60 -22.16 15.40
CA SER A 303 -1.75 -21.67 16.50
C SER A 303 -1.43 -20.18 16.33
N TYR A 304 -0.99 -19.53 17.42
CA TYR A 304 -0.60 -18.12 17.37
C TYR A 304 0.54 -17.87 16.37
N ALA A 305 1.53 -18.76 16.31
CA ALA A 305 2.63 -18.67 15.36
C ALA A 305 2.16 -18.76 13.90
N ALA A 306 1.21 -19.66 13.60
CA ALA A 306 0.66 -19.81 12.26
C ALA A 306 -0.18 -18.58 11.85
N TRP A 307 -1.02 -18.07 12.76
CA TRP A 307 -1.76 -16.82 12.57
C TRP A 307 -0.81 -15.66 12.30
N LEU A 308 0.18 -15.46 13.18
CA LEU A 308 1.14 -14.38 13.11
C LEU A 308 1.98 -14.42 11.84
N ARG A 309 2.43 -15.61 11.42
CA ARG A 309 3.16 -15.78 10.15
C ARG A 309 2.31 -15.31 8.97
N ASN A 310 1.04 -15.70 8.91
CA ASN A 310 0.14 -15.29 7.83
C ASN A 310 -0.17 -13.79 7.86
N VAL A 311 -0.47 -13.23 9.04
CA VAL A 311 -0.74 -11.79 9.18
C VAL A 311 0.50 -10.96 8.83
N THR A 312 1.68 -11.38 9.29
CA THR A 312 2.95 -10.69 8.98
C THR A 312 3.31 -10.80 7.51
N GLY A 313 3.13 -11.98 6.91
CA GLY A 313 3.32 -12.18 5.47
C GLY A 313 2.40 -11.28 4.64
N MET A 314 1.12 -11.18 5.00
CA MET A 314 0.17 -10.28 4.35
C MET A 314 0.51 -8.81 4.56
N ALA A 315 0.93 -8.42 5.76
CA ALA A 315 1.40 -7.07 6.04
C ALA A 315 2.63 -6.72 5.20
N ALA A 316 3.60 -7.64 5.08
CA ALA A 316 4.78 -7.48 4.23
C ALA A 316 4.40 -7.36 2.76
N VAL A 317 3.42 -8.15 2.30
CA VAL A 317 2.90 -8.08 0.94
C VAL A 317 2.26 -6.72 0.65
N ASN A 318 1.39 -6.26 1.55
CA ASN A 318 0.74 -4.95 1.43
C ASN A 318 1.71 -3.77 1.57
N ALA A 319 2.82 -3.96 2.29
CA ALA A 319 3.84 -2.94 2.50
C ALA A 319 4.85 -2.83 1.35
N VAL A 320 4.70 -3.59 0.26
CA VAL A 320 5.65 -3.58 -0.88
C VAL A 320 5.91 -2.17 -1.43
N LEU A 321 4.88 -1.31 -1.45
CA LEU A 321 4.97 0.09 -1.87
C LEU A 321 5.97 0.92 -1.05
N LEU A 322 6.16 0.55 0.21
CA LEU A 322 7.09 1.21 1.13
C LEU A 322 8.42 0.47 1.21
N VAL A 323 8.37 -0.87 1.33
CA VAL A 323 9.55 -1.71 1.55
C VAL A 323 10.52 -1.64 0.38
N VAL A 324 10.04 -1.67 -0.87
CA VAL A 324 10.91 -1.65 -2.06
C VAL A 324 11.71 -0.35 -2.18
N PRO A 325 11.10 0.85 -2.18
CA PRO A 325 11.88 2.09 -2.27
C PRO A 325 12.81 2.30 -1.06
N VAL A 326 12.41 1.85 0.14
CA VAL A 326 13.29 1.89 1.32
C VAL A 326 14.48 0.94 1.15
N ALA A 327 14.28 -0.27 0.62
CA ALA A 327 15.36 -1.21 0.33
C ALA A 327 16.32 -0.67 -0.75
N ALA A 328 15.79 -0.08 -1.84
CA ALA A 328 16.59 0.60 -2.84
C ALA A 328 17.40 1.76 -2.25
N TRP A 329 16.80 2.56 -1.36
CA TRP A 329 17.50 3.61 -0.63
C TRP A 329 18.65 3.08 0.24
N PHE A 330 18.45 1.96 0.96
CA PHE A 330 19.53 1.33 1.74
C PHE A 330 20.69 0.84 0.87
N ILE A 331 20.39 0.27 -0.31
CA ILE A 331 21.40 -0.14 -1.28
C ILE A 331 22.19 1.08 -1.77
N LEU A 332 21.50 2.14 -2.20
CA LEU A 332 22.16 3.37 -2.65
C LEU A 332 22.97 4.06 -1.55
N ARG A 333 22.50 3.99 -0.30
CA ARG A 333 23.24 4.48 0.87
C ARG A 333 24.53 3.70 1.06
N ALA A 334 24.47 2.37 0.97
CA ALA A 334 25.67 1.54 1.06
C ALA A 334 26.66 1.82 -0.07
N MET A 335 26.16 2.02 -1.30
CA MET A 335 26.98 2.43 -2.44
C MET A 335 27.61 3.81 -2.22
N THR A 336 26.84 4.80 -1.75
CA THR A 336 27.33 6.17 -1.48
C THR A 336 28.39 6.17 -0.39
N ALA A 337 28.24 5.33 0.64
CA ALA A 337 29.25 5.15 1.68
C ALA A 337 30.57 4.55 1.14
N GLY A 338 30.53 3.77 0.05
CA GLY A 338 31.74 3.24 -0.61
C GLY A 338 32.26 4.11 -1.75
N LEU A 339 31.46 5.05 -2.24
CA LEU A 339 31.78 5.96 -3.35
C LEU A 339 31.48 7.41 -2.91
N PRO A 340 32.40 8.05 -2.16
CA PRO A 340 32.15 9.38 -1.61
C PRO A 340 31.83 10.41 -2.70
N LEU A 341 30.81 11.23 -2.43
CA LEU A 341 30.31 12.27 -3.34
C LEU A 341 29.80 11.76 -4.70
N TRP A 342 29.61 10.45 -4.89
CA TRP A 342 29.10 9.86 -6.14
C TRP A 342 27.79 10.50 -6.64
N PRO A 343 26.76 10.74 -5.80
CA PRO A 343 25.58 11.50 -6.21
C PRO A 343 25.87 12.89 -6.80
N VAL A 344 26.92 13.57 -6.33
CA VAL A 344 27.31 14.90 -6.80
C VAL A 344 28.09 14.81 -8.11
N THR A 345 29.07 13.90 -8.18
CA THR A 345 29.96 13.75 -9.35
C THR A 345 29.29 13.04 -10.51
N TRP A 346 28.37 12.10 -10.24
CA TRP A 346 27.65 11.35 -11.26
C TRP A 346 26.15 11.19 -10.91
N PRO A 347 25.37 12.27 -10.98
CA PRO A 347 23.98 12.30 -10.53
C PRO A 347 23.08 11.41 -11.38
N LEU A 348 23.39 11.24 -12.67
CA LEU A 348 22.68 10.37 -13.59
C LEU A 348 22.74 8.92 -13.12
N GLY A 349 23.89 8.49 -12.57
CA GLY A 349 24.06 7.16 -12.00
C GLY A 349 23.07 6.90 -10.86
N VAL A 350 22.87 7.87 -9.97
CA VAL A 350 21.89 7.77 -8.88
C VAL A 350 20.45 7.91 -9.40
N GLY A 351 20.23 8.85 -10.32
CA GLY A 351 18.94 9.13 -10.93
C GLY A 351 18.34 7.97 -11.69
N LEU A 352 19.17 7.19 -12.39
CA LEU A 352 18.77 5.93 -13.04
C LEU A 352 18.87 4.73 -12.09
N GLY A 353 19.84 4.75 -11.17
CA GLY A 353 20.06 3.67 -10.21
C GLY A 353 18.86 3.44 -9.29
N PHE A 354 18.25 4.50 -8.75
CA PHE A 354 17.08 4.37 -7.88
C PHE A 354 15.88 3.68 -8.55
N PRO A 355 15.35 4.16 -9.70
CA PRO A 355 14.25 3.50 -10.39
C PRO A 355 14.62 2.12 -10.92
N ALA A 356 15.87 1.89 -11.37
CA ALA A 356 16.33 0.57 -11.79
C ALA A 356 16.33 -0.44 -10.63
N LEU A 357 16.84 -0.07 -9.45
CA LEU A 357 16.80 -0.89 -8.25
C LEU A 357 15.36 -1.17 -7.81
N CYS A 358 14.50 -0.14 -7.77
CA CYS A 358 13.09 -0.32 -7.45
C CYS A 358 12.41 -1.27 -8.45
N GLY A 359 12.61 -1.06 -9.75
CA GLY A 359 12.07 -1.91 -10.81
C GLY A 359 12.52 -3.36 -10.67
N ALA A 360 13.81 -3.60 -10.45
CA ALA A 360 14.35 -4.94 -10.23
C ALA A 360 13.76 -5.60 -8.98
N LEU A 361 13.69 -4.88 -7.85
CA LEU A 361 13.11 -5.39 -6.61
C LEU A 361 11.61 -5.67 -6.76
N PHE A 362 10.85 -4.84 -7.48
CA PHE A 362 9.46 -5.13 -7.81
C PHE A 362 9.35 -6.37 -8.70
N LEU A 363 10.21 -6.55 -9.71
CA LEU A 363 10.18 -7.75 -10.54
C LEU A 363 10.57 -9.03 -9.79
N LEU A 364 11.46 -8.94 -8.80
CA LEU A 364 11.83 -10.04 -7.91
C LEU A 364 10.75 -10.35 -6.87
N TYR A 365 9.97 -9.35 -6.46
CA TYR A 365 8.99 -9.47 -5.38
C TYR A 365 7.96 -10.61 -5.59
N PRO A 366 7.36 -10.82 -6.79
CA PRO A 366 6.50 -11.98 -7.05
C PRO A 366 7.14 -13.34 -6.75
N LEU A 367 8.47 -13.47 -6.89
CA LEU A 367 9.19 -14.70 -6.56
C LEU A 367 9.29 -14.92 -5.04
N LEU A 368 9.21 -13.84 -4.26
CA LEU A 368 9.23 -13.86 -2.79
C LEU A 368 7.84 -14.08 -2.18
N VAL A 369 6.76 -13.75 -2.90
CA VAL A 369 5.38 -13.91 -2.42
C VAL A 369 5.09 -15.33 -1.92
N PRO A 370 5.45 -16.42 -2.63
CA PRO A 370 5.24 -17.79 -2.14
C PRO A 370 6.01 -18.17 -0.88
N TRP A 371 7.05 -17.42 -0.52
CA TRP A 371 7.78 -17.62 0.73
C TRP A 371 7.18 -16.79 1.87
N LEU A 372 6.86 -15.52 1.60
CA LEU A 372 6.24 -14.58 2.54
C LEU A 372 4.87 -15.08 3.02
N LEU A 373 4.06 -15.52 2.07
CA LEU A 373 2.81 -16.23 2.33
C LEU A 373 3.16 -17.71 2.19
N PRO A 374 2.95 -18.58 3.19
CA PRO A 374 3.38 -19.98 3.17
C PRO A 374 2.70 -20.81 2.07
N MET A 375 3.08 -20.57 0.81
CA MET A 375 2.48 -21.15 -0.36
C MET A 375 3.32 -22.32 -0.85
N ARG A 376 2.63 -23.32 -1.40
CA ARG A 376 3.26 -24.45 -2.06
C ARG A 376 2.70 -24.53 -3.47
N ARG A 377 3.59 -24.63 -4.46
CA ARG A 377 3.18 -24.85 -5.83
C ARG A 377 2.46 -26.20 -5.93
N VAL A 378 1.32 -26.23 -6.60
CA VAL A 378 0.59 -27.45 -6.93
C VAL A 378 1.19 -28.01 -8.23
N PRO A 379 1.70 -29.25 -8.24
CA PRO A 379 2.17 -29.90 -9.45
C PRO A 379 1.07 -29.99 -10.52
N ALA A 380 1.42 -29.82 -11.80
CA ALA A 380 0.44 -29.76 -12.88
C ALA A 380 -0.34 -31.08 -13.04
N ASP A 381 0.31 -32.22 -12.80
CA ASP A 381 -0.27 -33.57 -12.78
C ASP A 381 -1.21 -33.82 -11.58
N ARG A 382 -1.15 -32.96 -10.57
CA ARG A 382 -2.00 -33.02 -9.37
C ARG A 382 -2.95 -31.81 -9.27
N CYS A 383 -3.09 -31.05 -10.34
CA CYS A 383 -3.99 -29.91 -10.37
C CYS A 383 -5.43 -30.44 -10.31
N PRO A 384 -6.27 -29.97 -9.37
CA PRO A 384 -7.65 -30.41 -9.28
C PRO A 384 -8.46 -29.93 -10.49
N ASP A 385 -9.53 -30.65 -10.82
CA ASP A 385 -10.35 -30.40 -12.02
C ASP A 385 -10.91 -28.97 -12.09
N TRP A 386 -11.27 -28.38 -10.95
CA TRP A 386 -11.77 -26.99 -10.89
C TRP A 386 -10.71 -25.94 -11.29
N ALA A 387 -9.44 -26.33 -11.34
CA ALA A 387 -8.30 -25.54 -11.79
C ALA A 387 -7.72 -26.04 -13.13
N ALA A 388 -8.43 -26.94 -13.83
CA ALA A 388 -8.04 -27.35 -15.17
C ALA A 388 -8.02 -26.14 -16.13
N GLY A 389 -7.04 -26.11 -17.04
CA GLY A 389 -6.94 -25.04 -18.02
C GLY A 389 -6.60 -23.65 -17.46
N LEU A 390 -5.99 -23.55 -16.27
CA LEU A 390 -5.54 -22.26 -15.73
C LEU A 390 -4.54 -21.53 -16.62
N GLY A 391 -3.69 -22.29 -17.34
CA GLY A 391 -2.62 -21.73 -18.18
C GLY A 391 -1.47 -21.07 -17.41
N VAL A 392 -1.56 -21.01 -16.09
CA VAL A 392 -0.55 -20.45 -15.17
C VAL A 392 -0.35 -21.37 -13.96
N PRO A 393 0.81 -21.31 -13.28
CA PRO A 393 1.03 -22.06 -12.06
C PRO A 393 -0.01 -21.78 -10.97
N LEU A 394 -0.53 -22.85 -10.36
CA LEU A 394 -1.38 -22.79 -9.18
C LEU A 394 -0.54 -22.99 -7.91
N TYR A 395 -0.80 -22.17 -6.90
CA TYR A 395 -0.24 -22.28 -5.57
C TYR A 395 -1.34 -22.53 -4.54
N ARG A 396 -1.06 -23.40 -3.57
CA ARG A 396 -1.87 -23.59 -2.38
C ARG A 396 -1.26 -22.81 -1.23
N TRP A 397 -1.97 -21.80 -0.74
CA TRP A 397 -1.58 -21.01 0.42
C TRP A 397 -2.06 -21.70 1.70
N ASN A 398 -1.12 -22.17 2.53
CA ASN A 398 -1.48 -22.86 3.77
C ASN A 398 -2.06 -21.89 4.81
N THR A 399 -3.36 -21.97 5.01
CA THR A 399 -4.12 -21.28 6.05
C THR A 399 -4.96 -22.27 6.86
N ASP A 400 -4.46 -23.48 7.07
CA ASP A 400 -5.20 -24.56 7.72
C ASP A 400 -5.67 -24.14 9.11
N GLY A 401 -6.97 -24.35 9.39
CA GLY A 401 -7.60 -23.93 10.63
C GLY A 401 -7.88 -22.43 10.77
N GLY A 402 -7.42 -21.58 9.84
CA GLY A 402 -7.61 -20.13 9.88
C GLY A 402 -8.94 -19.62 9.34
N LYS A 403 -9.67 -20.43 8.55
CA LYS A 403 -10.94 -20.04 7.90
C LYS A 403 -10.84 -18.69 7.16
N ILE A 404 -9.75 -18.54 6.41
CA ILE A 404 -9.55 -17.44 5.46
C ILE A 404 -9.81 -18.01 4.08
N PHE A 405 -10.84 -17.51 3.42
CA PHE A 405 -11.23 -17.99 2.11
C PHE A 405 -10.81 -16.94 1.08
N ASN A 406 -9.74 -17.21 0.33
CA ASN A 406 -9.23 -16.23 -0.61
C ASN A 406 -8.59 -16.91 -1.82
N ALA A 407 -8.64 -16.19 -2.94
CA ALA A 407 -7.75 -16.40 -4.06
C ALA A 407 -6.99 -15.09 -4.31
N LEU A 408 -5.81 -15.18 -4.91
CA LEU A 408 -5.09 -14.00 -5.34
C LEU A 408 -4.25 -14.31 -6.57
N THR A 409 -4.00 -13.28 -7.35
CA THR A 409 -3.06 -13.27 -8.46
C THR A 409 -1.81 -12.48 -8.11
N PHE A 410 -0.66 -12.96 -8.59
CA PHE A 410 0.61 -12.27 -8.45
C PHE A 410 1.47 -12.50 -9.69
N GLY A 411 2.51 -11.68 -9.84
CA GLY A 411 3.40 -11.68 -11.01
C GLY A 411 3.08 -10.55 -11.98
N TYR A 412 4.08 -9.72 -12.25
CA TYR A 412 3.95 -8.57 -13.14
C TYR A 412 4.16 -8.93 -14.61
N LEU A 413 4.97 -9.95 -14.88
CA LEU A 413 5.31 -10.43 -16.22
C LEU A 413 4.85 -11.89 -16.40
N THR A 414 4.51 -12.29 -17.62
CA THR A 414 4.00 -13.64 -17.95
C THR A 414 4.78 -14.79 -17.30
N PRO A 415 6.13 -14.81 -17.29
CA PRO A 415 6.88 -15.92 -16.66
C PRO A 415 6.74 -16.00 -15.14
N THR A 416 6.30 -14.91 -14.50
CA THR A 416 6.14 -14.77 -13.05
C THR A 416 4.67 -14.83 -12.60
N GLN A 417 3.74 -14.86 -13.55
CA GLN A 417 2.31 -14.86 -13.26
C GLN A 417 1.88 -16.19 -12.63
N ALA A 418 1.08 -16.12 -11.58
CA ALA A 418 0.55 -17.28 -10.89
C ALA A 418 -0.74 -16.92 -10.14
N ILE A 419 -1.51 -17.95 -9.79
CA ILE A 419 -2.69 -17.84 -8.95
C ILE A 419 -2.44 -18.63 -7.67
N ALA A 420 -2.80 -18.07 -6.52
CA ALA A 420 -2.79 -18.76 -5.24
C ALA A 420 -4.21 -18.88 -4.68
N VAL A 421 -4.51 -20.02 -4.07
CA VAL A 421 -5.77 -20.31 -3.40
C VAL A 421 -5.49 -20.74 -1.97
N THR A 422 -6.21 -20.18 -0.99
CA THR A 422 -6.08 -20.61 0.40
C THR A 422 -6.58 -22.04 0.60
N SER A 423 -5.95 -22.80 1.49
CA SER A 423 -6.36 -24.18 1.76
C SER A 423 -7.81 -24.28 2.22
N SER A 424 -8.26 -23.35 3.06
CA SER A 424 -9.66 -23.29 3.50
C SER A 424 -10.64 -23.04 2.34
N PHE A 425 -10.24 -22.27 1.31
CA PHE A 425 -11.07 -22.06 0.13
C PHE A 425 -11.10 -23.30 -0.75
N ALA A 426 -9.92 -23.85 -1.09
CA ALA A 426 -9.79 -25.04 -1.91
C ALA A 426 -10.56 -26.26 -1.36
N ASP A 427 -10.58 -26.44 -0.04
CA ASP A 427 -11.17 -27.61 0.60
C ASP A 427 -12.64 -27.39 1.02
N GLY A 428 -13.05 -26.14 1.21
CA GLY A 428 -14.32 -25.80 1.86
C GLY A 428 -15.45 -25.41 0.90
N PHE A 429 -15.16 -25.24 -0.39
CA PHE A 429 -16.12 -24.70 -1.36
C PHE A 429 -16.41 -25.66 -2.52
N PRO A 430 -17.63 -25.61 -3.09
CA PRO A 430 -17.97 -26.40 -4.27
C PRO A 430 -17.07 -26.07 -5.48
N PRO A 431 -16.79 -27.05 -6.36
CA PRO A 431 -15.98 -26.84 -7.58
C PRO A 431 -16.45 -25.67 -8.44
N GLY A 432 -17.76 -25.49 -8.63
CA GLY A 432 -18.31 -24.38 -9.42
C GLY A 432 -17.97 -23.00 -8.84
N THR A 433 -18.00 -22.86 -7.51
CA THR A 433 -17.60 -21.62 -6.83
C THR A 433 -16.10 -21.36 -6.96
N LEU A 434 -15.29 -22.41 -6.85
CA LEU A 434 -13.83 -22.32 -7.04
C LEU A 434 -13.49 -21.86 -8.46
N THR A 435 -14.06 -22.51 -9.48
CA THR A 435 -13.87 -22.14 -10.88
C THR A 435 -14.31 -20.70 -11.15
N ALA A 436 -15.48 -20.28 -10.63
CA ALA A 436 -15.98 -18.92 -10.78
C ALA A 436 -15.02 -17.85 -10.24
N ILE A 437 -14.42 -18.08 -9.08
CA ILE A 437 -13.42 -17.16 -8.50
C ILE A 437 -12.09 -17.23 -9.25
N LEU A 438 -11.66 -18.39 -9.72
CA LEU A 438 -10.45 -18.50 -10.55
C LEU A 438 -10.58 -17.80 -11.90
N GLU A 439 -11.77 -17.78 -12.52
CA GLU A 439 -11.99 -17.03 -13.75
C GLU A 439 -11.90 -15.51 -13.53
N HIS A 440 -12.27 -15.02 -12.34
CA HIS A 440 -12.02 -13.63 -11.94
C HIS A 440 -10.51 -13.35 -11.84
N GLU A 441 -9.77 -14.21 -11.15
CA GLU A 441 -8.31 -14.11 -11.04
C GLU A 441 -7.62 -14.16 -12.43
N LYS A 442 -7.99 -15.10 -13.29
CA LYS A 442 -7.55 -15.13 -14.69
C LYS A 442 -7.86 -13.83 -15.42
N GLY A 443 -9.02 -13.23 -15.16
CA GLY A 443 -9.42 -11.93 -15.69
C GLY A 443 -8.40 -10.83 -15.38
N HIS A 444 -7.78 -10.83 -14.19
CA HIS A 444 -6.71 -9.91 -13.84
C HIS A 444 -5.42 -10.14 -14.65
N LEU A 445 -5.05 -11.41 -14.85
CA LEU A 445 -3.84 -11.79 -15.60
C LEU A 445 -3.99 -11.51 -17.09
N ALA A 446 -5.09 -11.94 -17.71
CA ALA A 446 -5.37 -11.77 -19.13
C ALA A 446 -5.44 -10.31 -19.55
N ARG A 447 -5.96 -9.44 -18.70
CA ARG A 447 -5.97 -7.98 -18.95
C ARG A 447 -4.64 -7.33 -18.60
N GLY A 448 -3.77 -8.00 -17.85
CA GLY A 448 -2.47 -7.48 -17.42
C GLY A 448 -2.59 -6.31 -16.44
N HIS A 449 -3.56 -6.39 -15.53
CA HIS A 449 -3.78 -5.43 -14.45
C HIS A 449 -2.52 -5.28 -13.58
N LEU A 450 -1.86 -6.41 -13.27
CA LEU A 450 -0.65 -6.43 -12.46
C LEU A 450 0.52 -5.70 -13.14
N PHE A 451 0.69 -5.87 -14.46
CA PHE A 451 1.71 -5.14 -15.20
C PHE A 451 1.47 -3.63 -15.15
N THR A 452 0.21 -3.20 -15.21
CA THR A 452 -0.13 -1.78 -15.08
C THR A 452 0.17 -1.24 -13.68
N TYR A 453 0.00 -2.06 -12.62
CA TYR A 453 0.49 -1.69 -11.29
C TYR A 453 2.01 -1.52 -11.29
N PHE A 454 2.77 -2.45 -11.88
CA PHE A 454 4.23 -2.31 -11.99
C PHE A 454 4.64 -1.00 -12.67
N LEU A 455 4.00 -0.62 -13.79
CA LEU A 455 4.27 0.64 -14.47
C LEU A 455 3.99 1.86 -13.59
N LEU A 456 2.90 1.85 -12.80
CA LEU A 456 2.60 2.91 -11.85
C LEU A 456 3.72 3.05 -10.80
N LEU A 457 4.21 1.93 -10.26
CA LEU A 457 5.27 1.92 -9.25
C LEU A 457 6.62 2.35 -9.81
N LEU A 458 6.93 1.95 -11.05
CA LEU A 458 8.11 2.39 -11.76
C LEU A 458 8.06 3.89 -12.10
N ALA A 459 6.90 4.39 -12.55
CA ALA A 459 6.71 5.82 -12.77
C ALA A 459 6.93 6.62 -11.48
N ALA A 460 6.41 6.14 -10.34
CA ALA A 460 6.63 6.77 -9.04
C ALA A 460 8.11 6.81 -8.62
N SER A 461 8.86 5.72 -8.81
CA SER A 461 10.29 5.69 -8.49
C SER A 461 11.11 6.59 -9.43
N LEU A 462 10.69 6.75 -10.69
CA LEU A 462 11.30 7.70 -11.63
C LEU A 462 11.15 9.16 -11.18
N VAL A 463 10.08 9.53 -10.47
CA VAL A 463 10.00 10.86 -9.84
C VAL A 463 11.13 11.06 -8.82
N GLY A 464 11.49 10.02 -8.07
CA GLY A 464 12.67 10.02 -7.20
C GLY A 464 13.98 10.13 -7.99
N GLY A 465 14.06 9.51 -9.17
CA GLY A 465 15.18 9.65 -10.10
C GLY A 465 15.34 11.09 -10.62
N VAL A 466 14.24 11.74 -11.02
CA VAL A 466 14.21 13.16 -11.42
C VAL A 466 14.69 14.05 -10.27
N TYR A 467 14.24 13.77 -9.04
CA TYR A 467 14.69 14.49 -7.86
C TYR A 467 16.21 14.34 -7.66
N ALA A 468 16.76 13.12 -7.84
CA ALA A 468 18.18 12.87 -7.66
C ALA A 468 19.08 13.59 -8.67
N VAL A 469 18.69 13.67 -9.95
CA VAL A 469 19.49 14.43 -10.93
C VAL A 469 19.38 15.94 -10.76
N THR A 470 18.25 16.42 -10.24
CA THR A 470 18.00 17.85 -10.10
C THR A 470 18.65 18.41 -8.84
N TRP A 471 18.66 17.64 -7.74
CA TRP A 471 19.17 18.03 -6.42
C TRP A 471 20.19 17.02 -5.86
N PRO A 472 21.33 16.82 -6.54
CA PRO A 472 22.27 15.75 -6.19
C PRO A 472 22.95 15.94 -4.84
N LEU A 473 23.22 17.19 -4.42
CA LEU A 473 23.79 17.48 -3.10
C LEU A 473 22.79 17.15 -1.97
N GLN A 474 21.51 17.44 -2.18
CA GLN A 474 20.47 17.11 -1.22
C GLN A 474 20.26 15.60 -1.14
N VAL A 475 20.44 14.86 -2.24
CA VAL A 475 20.43 13.39 -2.26
C VAL A 475 21.66 12.81 -1.59
N GLN A 476 22.85 13.36 -1.82
CA GLN A 476 24.08 13.01 -1.09
C GLN A 476 23.85 13.08 0.42
N ARG A 477 23.34 14.22 0.89
CA ARG A 477 23.02 14.43 2.31
C ARG A 477 21.95 13.45 2.78
N TRP A 478 20.87 13.26 2.02
CA TRP A 478 19.84 12.28 2.39
C TRP A 478 20.42 10.88 2.56
N LEU A 479 21.21 10.39 1.60
CA LEU A 479 21.77 9.03 1.66
C LEU A 479 22.71 8.87 2.86
N MET A 480 23.53 9.89 3.18
CA MET A 480 24.52 9.79 4.27
C MET A 480 23.97 10.17 5.65
N THR A 481 23.37 11.35 5.78
CA THR A 481 22.89 11.91 7.05
C THR A 481 21.42 11.62 7.33
N GLY A 482 20.64 11.26 6.30
CA GLY A 482 19.20 11.01 6.41
C GLY A 482 18.34 12.16 5.87
N PRO A 483 17.02 11.94 5.68
CA PRO A 483 16.14 12.93 5.10
C PRO A 483 15.93 14.11 6.03
N THR A 484 15.87 15.31 5.45
CA THR A 484 15.26 16.47 6.12
C THR A 484 13.76 16.25 6.33
N PRO A 485 13.11 16.96 7.27
CA PRO A 485 11.67 16.87 7.46
C PRO A 485 10.86 17.14 6.17
N GLY A 486 11.29 18.12 5.37
CA GLY A 486 10.65 18.43 4.08
C GLY A 486 10.75 17.28 3.07
N GLN A 487 11.92 16.65 2.95
CA GLN A 487 12.11 15.47 2.10
C GLN A 487 11.24 14.29 2.55
N LEU A 488 11.13 14.07 3.86
CA LEU A 488 10.28 13.01 4.42
C LEU A 488 8.80 13.27 4.13
N ILE A 489 8.32 14.50 4.31
CA ILE A 489 6.95 14.89 4.00
C ILE A 489 6.66 14.67 2.50
N TRP A 490 7.57 15.09 1.63
CA TRP A 490 7.42 14.89 0.18
C TRP A 490 7.39 13.41 -0.20
N PHE A 491 8.30 12.59 0.36
CA PHE A 491 8.30 11.15 0.16
C PHE A 491 6.97 10.50 0.57
N LEU A 492 6.45 10.86 1.75
CA LEU A 492 5.16 10.37 2.23
C LEU A 492 4.00 10.84 1.35
N ALA A 493 4.04 12.08 0.84
CA ALA A 493 3.04 12.60 -0.08
C ALA A 493 3.02 11.84 -1.41
N VAL A 494 4.19 11.48 -1.95
CA VAL A 494 4.30 10.63 -3.14
C VAL A 494 3.71 9.24 -2.86
N ILE A 495 4.09 8.58 -1.77
CA ILE A 495 3.55 7.26 -1.40
C ILE A 495 2.03 7.31 -1.23
N LEU A 496 1.49 8.34 -0.58
CA LEU A 496 0.05 8.52 -0.41
C LEU A 496 -0.65 8.71 -1.77
N THR A 497 -0.09 9.54 -2.65
CA THR A 497 -0.62 9.79 -3.99
C THR A 497 -0.66 8.50 -4.81
N VAL A 498 0.44 7.75 -4.83
CA VAL A 498 0.54 6.45 -5.51
C VAL A 498 -0.47 5.47 -4.94
N THR A 499 -0.65 5.43 -3.61
CA THR A 499 -1.62 4.56 -2.95
C THR A 499 -3.05 4.89 -3.34
N VAL A 500 -3.41 6.18 -3.42
CA VAL A 500 -4.75 6.63 -3.86
C VAL A 500 -5.00 6.24 -5.31
N VAL A 501 -4.03 6.50 -6.21
CA VAL A 501 -4.14 6.13 -7.63
C VAL A 501 -4.24 4.61 -7.78
N PHE A 502 -3.38 3.86 -7.10
CA PHE A 502 -3.40 2.40 -7.10
C PHE A 502 -4.75 1.83 -6.67
N ARG A 503 -5.32 2.34 -5.56
CA ARG A 503 -6.64 1.89 -5.07
C ARG A 503 -7.75 2.17 -6.08
N ARG A 504 -7.71 3.32 -6.74
CA ARG A 504 -8.69 3.67 -7.78
C ARG A 504 -8.57 2.70 -8.97
N LEU A 505 -7.37 2.52 -9.49
CA LEU A 505 -7.12 1.57 -10.58
C LEU A 505 -7.54 0.16 -10.21
N ALA A 506 -7.21 -0.29 -9.00
CA ALA A 506 -7.56 -1.62 -8.55
C ALA A 506 -9.07 -1.83 -8.50
N ARG A 507 -9.85 -0.85 -8.01
CA ARG A 507 -11.31 -0.94 -8.03
C ARG A 507 -11.89 -1.01 -9.43
N ASP A 508 -11.34 -0.27 -10.39
CA ASP A 508 -11.75 -0.35 -11.79
C ASP A 508 -11.45 -1.74 -12.37
N TYR A 509 -10.28 -2.29 -12.04
CA TYR A 509 -9.83 -3.61 -12.49
C TYR A 509 -10.63 -4.78 -11.90
N GLU A 510 -11.14 -4.65 -10.68
CA GLU A 510 -12.08 -5.62 -10.10
C GLU A 510 -13.36 -5.73 -10.94
N VAL A 511 -13.88 -4.62 -11.48
CA VAL A 511 -15.08 -4.63 -12.34
C VAL A 511 -14.81 -5.38 -13.63
N GLU A 512 -13.64 -5.15 -14.22
CA GLU A 512 -13.25 -5.80 -15.46
C GLU A 512 -13.05 -7.31 -15.25
N ALA A 513 -12.47 -7.70 -14.12
CA ALA A 513 -12.31 -9.10 -13.72
C ALA A 513 -13.66 -9.76 -13.41
N ASP A 514 -14.58 -9.06 -12.74
CA ASP A 514 -15.96 -9.51 -12.48
C ASP A 514 -16.71 -9.79 -13.77
N ALA A 515 -16.65 -8.85 -14.72
CA ALA A 515 -17.29 -9.01 -16.02
C ALA A 515 -16.70 -10.20 -16.79
N SER A 516 -15.39 -10.43 -16.68
CA SER A 516 -14.71 -11.60 -17.24
C SER A 516 -15.25 -12.90 -16.68
N ALA A 517 -15.34 -12.99 -15.35
CA ALA A 517 -15.79 -14.19 -14.67
C ALA A 517 -17.28 -14.47 -14.97
N ALA A 518 -18.11 -13.43 -14.90
CA ALA A 518 -19.53 -13.53 -15.22
C ALA A 518 -19.77 -13.99 -16.67
N ALA A 519 -18.94 -13.53 -17.62
CA ALA A 519 -19.00 -14.00 -19.01
C ALA A 519 -18.55 -15.46 -19.15
N ALA A 520 -17.57 -15.91 -18.35
CA ALA A 520 -17.01 -17.26 -18.43
C ALA A 520 -17.91 -18.34 -17.79
N VAL A 521 -18.48 -18.07 -16.60
CA VAL A 521 -19.25 -19.07 -15.82
C VAL A 521 -20.75 -18.76 -15.71
N GLY A 522 -21.20 -17.65 -16.30
CA GLY A 522 -22.54 -17.13 -16.12
C GLY A 522 -22.65 -16.20 -14.91
N ARG A 523 -23.37 -15.08 -15.11
CA ARG A 523 -23.49 -14.00 -14.11
C ARG A 523 -24.04 -14.49 -12.77
N GLU A 524 -25.15 -15.22 -12.76
CA GLU A 524 -25.76 -15.66 -11.48
C GLU A 524 -24.88 -16.67 -10.74
N THR A 525 -24.22 -17.58 -11.46
CA THR A 525 -23.22 -18.51 -10.88
C THR A 525 -22.10 -17.73 -10.18
N TYR A 526 -21.57 -16.70 -10.85
CA TYR A 526 -20.52 -15.87 -10.30
C TYR A 526 -20.99 -15.01 -9.11
N LEU A 527 -22.19 -14.41 -9.19
CA LEU A 527 -22.77 -13.64 -8.08
C LEU A 527 -23.05 -14.51 -6.85
N GLN A 528 -23.45 -15.76 -7.04
CA GLN A 528 -23.60 -16.72 -5.95
C GLN A 528 -22.24 -17.04 -5.33
N ALA A 529 -21.23 -17.34 -6.14
CA ALA A 529 -19.86 -17.55 -5.68
C ALA A 529 -19.32 -16.38 -4.83
N LEU A 530 -19.53 -15.14 -5.28
CA LEU A 530 -19.16 -13.94 -4.53
C LEU A 530 -19.93 -13.79 -3.22
N THR A 531 -21.22 -14.15 -3.22
CA THR A 531 -22.06 -14.11 -2.01
C THR A 531 -21.57 -15.12 -0.98
N ASP A 532 -21.34 -16.36 -1.40
CA ASP A 532 -20.85 -17.42 -0.52
C ASP A 532 -19.48 -17.07 0.08
N LEU A 533 -18.57 -16.53 -0.74
CA LEU A 533 -17.25 -16.09 -0.30
C LEU A 533 -17.31 -14.91 0.67
N THR A 534 -18.23 -13.97 0.44
CA THR A 534 -18.47 -12.81 1.32
C THR A 534 -18.96 -13.26 2.69
N LEU A 535 -19.94 -14.17 2.72
CA LEU A 535 -20.49 -14.73 3.95
C LEU A 535 -19.45 -15.53 4.73
N ALA A 536 -18.68 -16.39 4.05
CA ALA A 536 -17.64 -17.19 4.69
C ALA A 536 -16.50 -16.37 5.30
N ASN A 537 -16.23 -15.17 4.75
CA ASN A 537 -15.22 -14.26 5.27
C ASN A 537 -15.73 -13.24 6.30
N PHE A 538 -17.01 -13.30 6.66
CA PHE A 538 -17.66 -12.34 7.55
C PHE A 538 -17.61 -10.90 7.01
N LEU A 539 -17.62 -10.74 5.69
CA LEU A 539 -17.63 -9.44 5.04
C LEU A 539 -19.05 -8.87 5.04
N PRO A 540 -19.23 -7.55 5.26
CA PRO A 540 -20.55 -6.94 5.15
C PRO A 540 -21.01 -6.95 3.69
N GLU A 541 -22.24 -7.42 3.43
CA GLU A 541 -22.84 -7.36 2.09
C GLU A 541 -23.03 -5.90 1.62
N ARG A 542 -23.43 -5.04 2.58
CA ARG A 542 -23.64 -3.60 2.40
C ARG A 542 -22.73 -2.83 3.32
N VAL A 543 -22.07 -1.83 2.78
CA VAL A 543 -21.24 -0.91 3.56
C VAL A 543 -22.07 0.33 3.87
N ARG A 544 -22.14 0.74 5.14
CA ARG A 544 -22.85 1.97 5.53
C ARG A 544 -22.06 3.20 5.08
N ALA A 545 -22.75 4.33 4.91
CA ALA A 545 -22.07 5.61 4.64
C ALA A 545 -21.04 5.88 5.76
N GLY A 546 -19.79 6.17 5.38
CA GLY A 546 -18.67 6.35 6.31
C GLY A 546 -17.94 5.06 6.74
N GLU A 547 -18.46 3.87 6.41
CA GLU A 547 -17.76 2.59 6.58
C GLU A 547 -17.05 2.14 5.29
N GLU A 548 -17.00 3.03 4.28
CA GLU A 548 -16.46 2.78 2.94
C GLU A 548 -15.14 2.01 3.01
N PRO A 549 -15.02 0.90 2.27
CA PRO A 549 -13.87 0.03 2.44
C PRO A 549 -12.63 0.78 1.95
N LEU A 550 -11.67 1.06 2.85
CA LEU A 550 -10.34 1.55 2.49
C LEU A 550 -9.53 0.56 1.62
N GLY A 551 -10.13 -0.58 1.25
CA GLY A 551 -9.55 -1.62 0.44
C GLY A 551 -9.73 -1.43 -1.07
N ILE A 552 -9.12 -2.34 -1.81
CA ILE A 552 -9.11 -2.38 -3.27
C ILE A 552 -10.38 -3.00 -3.88
N HIS A 553 -11.09 -3.86 -3.13
CA HIS A 553 -12.31 -4.50 -3.62
C HIS A 553 -13.54 -3.61 -3.36
N PRO A 554 -14.40 -3.39 -4.38
CA PRO A 554 -15.71 -2.80 -4.17
C PRO A 554 -16.59 -3.68 -3.25
N PRO A 555 -17.57 -3.09 -2.52
CA PRO A 555 -18.56 -3.85 -1.76
C PRO A 555 -19.33 -4.88 -2.61
N LEU A 556 -19.78 -5.98 -2.01
CA LEU A 556 -20.54 -7.02 -2.72
C LEU A 556 -21.79 -6.44 -3.43
N GLN A 557 -22.54 -5.57 -2.76
CA GLN A 557 -23.72 -4.93 -3.35
C GLN A 557 -23.36 -4.15 -4.63
N GLU A 558 -22.27 -3.38 -4.60
CA GLU A 558 -21.83 -2.60 -5.77
C GLU A 558 -21.40 -3.52 -6.92
N ARG A 559 -20.73 -4.65 -6.63
CA ARG A 559 -20.38 -5.66 -7.64
C ARG A 559 -21.63 -6.30 -8.25
N LYS A 560 -22.61 -6.67 -7.42
CA LYS A 560 -23.93 -7.17 -7.85
C LYS A 560 -24.64 -6.16 -8.76
N ARG A 561 -24.67 -4.89 -8.36
CA ARG A 561 -25.25 -3.78 -9.11
C ARG A 561 -24.64 -3.68 -10.49
N ARG A 562 -23.31 -3.55 -10.57
CA ARG A 562 -22.59 -3.37 -11.85
C ARG A 562 -22.84 -4.52 -12.82
N LEU A 563 -22.78 -5.75 -12.33
CA LEU A 563 -23.02 -6.93 -13.16
C LEU A 563 -24.47 -7.02 -13.64
N ARG A 564 -25.45 -6.58 -12.84
CA ARG A 564 -26.87 -6.63 -13.21
C ARG A 564 -27.31 -5.49 -14.12
N VAL A 565 -26.74 -4.29 -13.94
CA VAL A 565 -27.00 -3.14 -14.82
C VAL A 565 -26.58 -3.41 -16.27
N ALA A 566 -25.61 -4.32 -16.47
CA ALA A 566 -25.24 -4.76 -17.82
C ALA A 566 -26.37 -5.48 -18.58
N ASP A 567 -27.34 -6.06 -17.86
CA ASP A 567 -28.47 -6.82 -18.43
C ASP A 567 -29.77 -5.99 -18.54
N GLY A 568 -29.81 -4.80 -17.93
CA GLY A 568 -31.01 -3.95 -17.91
C GLY A 568 -31.07 -2.97 -16.74
N ASP A 569 -32.28 -2.46 -16.46
CA ASP A 569 -32.50 -1.53 -15.35
C ASP A 569 -32.63 -2.29 -14.04
N TYR A 570 -31.62 -2.17 -13.17
CA TYR A 570 -31.55 -2.83 -11.89
C TYR A 570 -32.05 -1.92 -10.75
N PHE A 571 -32.96 -2.46 -9.95
CA PHE A 571 -33.60 -1.78 -8.82
C PHE A 571 -33.19 -2.44 -7.51
N GLU A 572 -32.50 -1.66 -6.67
CA GLU A 572 -31.98 -2.11 -5.39
C GLU A 572 -32.92 -1.88 -4.23
N THR A 573 -32.83 -2.75 -3.24
CA THR A 573 -33.58 -2.61 -2.00
C THR A 573 -33.09 -1.39 -1.22
N GLY A 574 -33.91 -0.32 -1.17
CA GLY A 574 -33.55 0.93 -0.49
C GLY A 574 -33.37 0.75 1.01
N ARG A 575 -34.32 0.05 1.66
CA ARG A 575 -34.22 -0.54 3.01
C ARG A 575 -35.15 -1.75 3.07
N PRO A 576 -34.72 -2.92 3.58
CA PRO A 576 -35.65 -4.01 3.82
C PRO A 576 -36.70 -3.53 4.86
N PRO A 577 -38.00 -3.64 4.58
CA PRO A 577 -39.02 -3.36 5.58
C PRO A 577 -38.85 -4.30 6.77
N ALA A 578 -39.23 -3.83 7.97
CA ALA A 578 -39.07 -4.62 9.18
C ALA A 578 -39.74 -6.00 8.99
N PRO A 579 -39.10 -7.13 9.35
CA PRO A 579 -39.69 -8.45 9.15
C PRO A 579 -41.08 -8.59 9.75
N ALA A 580 -41.35 -7.92 10.88
CA ALA A 580 -42.67 -7.86 11.50
C ALA A 580 -43.71 -7.16 10.60
N ILE A 581 -43.34 -6.08 9.91
CA ILE A 581 -44.21 -5.39 8.95
C ILE A 581 -44.49 -6.29 7.75
N LEU A 582 -43.46 -6.96 7.23
CA LEU A 582 -43.65 -7.93 6.14
C LEU A 582 -44.58 -9.06 6.57
N VAL A 583 -44.34 -9.70 7.71
CA VAL A 583 -45.19 -10.79 8.23
C VAL A 583 -46.61 -10.31 8.52
N ALA A 584 -46.79 -9.08 9.03
CA ALA A 584 -48.11 -8.51 9.29
C ALA A 584 -48.87 -8.23 7.98
N LEU A 585 -48.21 -7.64 6.98
CA LEU A 585 -48.76 -7.49 5.62
C LEU A 585 -49.15 -8.85 5.05
N TRP A 586 -48.31 -9.88 5.26
CA TRP A 586 -48.55 -11.23 4.76
C TRP A 586 -49.70 -11.96 5.42
N ARG A 587 -49.78 -11.95 6.75
CA ARG A 587 -50.90 -12.55 7.50
C ARG A 587 -52.22 -11.90 7.10
N SER A 588 -52.20 -10.58 6.88
CA SER A 588 -53.37 -9.85 6.39
C SER A 588 -53.78 -10.33 4.98
N ARG A 589 -52.81 -10.53 4.09
CA ARG A 589 -53.04 -10.98 2.70
C ARG A 589 -53.57 -12.41 2.60
N LEU A 590 -53.00 -13.34 3.36
CA LEU A 590 -53.48 -14.73 3.44
C LEU A 590 -54.86 -14.83 4.09
N ALA A 591 -55.15 -14.00 5.09
CA ALA A 591 -56.46 -13.95 5.72
C ALA A 591 -57.55 -13.45 4.75
N LEU A 592 -57.19 -12.53 3.84
CA LEU A 592 -58.08 -12.07 2.78
C LEU A 592 -58.34 -13.17 1.73
N ASP A 593 -57.30 -13.84 1.24
CA ASP A 593 -57.42 -14.98 0.31
C ASP A 593 -58.36 -16.07 0.85
N TRP A 594 -58.26 -16.38 2.14
CA TRP A 594 -59.12 -17.38 2.78
C TRP A 594 -60.59 -16.94 2.95
N LYS A 595 -60.83 -15.65 3.21
CA LYS A 595 -62.19 -15.14 3.53
C LYS A 595 -62.96 -14.62 2.32
N ALA A 596 -62.26 -14.03 1.35
CA ALA A 596 -62.83 -13.32 0.21
C ALA A 596 -62.71 -14.14 -1.11
N GLY A 597 -61.87 -15.18 -1.10
CA GLY A 597 -61.58 -15.98 -2.29
C GLY A 597 -60.45 -15.41 -3.13
N GLN A 598 -59.89 -16.27 -4.00
CA GLN A 598 -58.65 -16.00 -4.73
C GLN A 598 -58.73 -14.74 -5.61
N ALA A 599 -59.79 -14.57 -6.39
CA ALA A 599 -59.92 -13.43 -7.31
C ALA A 599 -59.91 -12.07 -6.59
N GLU A 600 -60.56 -11.98 -5.43
CA GLU A 600 -60.59 -10.75 -4.63
C GLU A 600 -59.23 -10.47 -3.99
N ALA A 601 -58.53 -11.52 -3.51
CA ALA A 601 -57.17 -11.38 -3.02
C ALA A 601 -56.19 -10.93 -4.11
N GLU A 602 -56.28 -11.48 -5.32
CA GLU A 602 -55.49 -11.05 -6.48
C GLU A 602 -55.76 -9.57 -6.84
N HIS A 603 -57.02 -9.14 -6.82
CA HIS A 603 -57.38 -7.74 -7.05
C HIS A 603 -56.79 -6.81 -5.99
N LEU A 604 -56.94 -7.15 -4.70
CA LEU A 604 -56.35 -6.37 -3.60
C LEU A 604 -54.82 -6.34 -3.70
N CYS A 605 -54.20 -7.42 -4.17
CA CYS A 605 -52.76 -7.44 -4.44
C CYS A 605 -52.36 -6.45 -5.53
N ALA A 606 -53.16 -6.32 -6.58
CA ALA A 606 -52.90 -5.42 -7.69
C ALA A 606 -52.96 -3.94 -7.25
N LEU A 607 -53.77 -3.60 -6.24
CA LEU A 607 -53.85 -2.24 -5.69
C LEU A 607 -52.55 -1.77 -5.02
N ASP A 608 -51.72 -2.69 -4.52
CA ASP A 608 -50.38 -2.32 -4.02
C ASP A 608 -49.46 -1.78 -5.13
N TYR A 609 -49.79 -2.12 -6.38
CA TYR A 609 -49.06 -1.78 -7.58
C TYR A 609 -49.82 -0.72 -8.38
N HIS A 610 -50.07 0.44 -7.76
CA HIS A 610 -50.51 1.62 -8.52
C HIS A 610 -49.37 2.09 -9.43
N LEU A 611 -49.51 1.75 -10.72
CA LEU A 611 -48.61 2.13 -11.81
C LEU A 611 -49.20 3.34 -12.57
N THR A 612 -48.38 4.35 -12.79
CA THR A 612 -48.72 5.60 -13.51
C THR A 612 -48.18 5.64 -14.92
N ALA A 613 -47.14 4.85 -15.23
CA ALA A 613 -46.58 4.77 -16.56
C ALA A 613 -47.62 4.20 -17.55
N THR A 614 -47.68 4.78 -18.75
CA THR A 614 -48.61 4.36 -19.80
C THR A 614 -47.98 3.32 -20.73
N ASP A 615 -46.66 3.33 -20.88
CA ASP A 615 -45.93 2.38 -21.73
C ASP A 615 -45.50 1.12 -20.96
N PRO A 616 -45.41 -0.05 -21.63
CA PRO A 616 -45.05 -1.31 -20.98
C PRO A 616 -43.70 -1.28 -20.22
N ALA A 617 -42.68 -0.63 -20.79
CA ALA A 617 -41.36 -0.60 -20.18
C ALA A 617 -41.36 0.27 -18.90
N GLY A 618 -41.98 1.44 -18.95
CA GLY A 618 -42.20 2.30 -17.79
C GLY A 618 -42.96 1.59 -16.67
N ARG A 619 -44.01 0.82 -17.02
CA ARG A 619 -44.79 0.03 -16.04
C ARG A 619 -43.96 -1.06 -15.36
N LEU A 620 -43.14 -1.78 -16.13
CA LEU A 620 -42.21 -2.77 -15.56
C LEU A 620 -41.20 -2.10 -14.60
N LYS A 621 -40.69 -0.91 -14.93
CA LYS A 621 -39.78 -0.14 -14.07
C LYS A 621 -40.44 0.32 -12.78
N GLU A 622 -41.65 0.86 -12.86
CA GLU A 622 -42.41 1.26 -11.67
C GLU A 622 -42.72 0.05 -10.79
N LEU A 623 -43.12 -1.08 -11.38
CA LEU A 623 -43.36 -2.31 -10.65
C LEU A 623 -42.08 -2.82 -9.95
N ALA A 624 -40.95 -2.81 -10.65
CA ALA A 624 -39.65 -3.16 -10.09
C ALA A 624 -39.27 -2.24 -8.92
N ALA A 625 -39.47 -0.93 -9.05
CA ALA A 625 -39.23 0.05 -8.00
C ALA A 625 -40.13 -0.18 -6.77
N ARG A 626 -41.39 -0.57 -6.95
CA ARG A 626 -42.29 -0.95 -5.85
C ARG A 626 -41.77 -2.17 -5.11
N HIS A 627 -41.38 -3.22 -5.83
CA HIS A 627 -40.78 -4.42 -5.24
C HIS A 627 -39.47 -4.12 -4.50
N ALA A 628 -38.66 -3.22 -5.06
CA ALA A 628 -37.47 -2.72 -4.39
C ALA A 628 -37.79 -1.99 -3.08
N GLY A 629 -38.87 -1.20 -3.05
CA GLY A 629 -39.45 -0.63 -1.83
C GLY A 629 -39.91 -1.68 -0.80
N PHE A 630 -40.36 -2.84 -1.26
CA PHE A 630 -40.68 -4.00 -0.41
C PHE A 630 -39.45 -4.84 0.00
N GLY A 631 -38.25 -4.36 -0.29
CA GLY A 631 -37.01 -5.02 0.10
C GLY A 631 -36.51 -6.04 -0.93
N ALA A 632 -37.07 -6.10 -2.13
CA ALA A 632 -36.63 -7.03 -3.17
C ALA A 632 -35.52 -6.45 -4.07
N GLU A 633 -34.70 -7.31 -4.65
CA GLU A 633 -33.80 -6.95 -5.75
C GLU A 633 -34.50 -7.28 -7.07
N ALA A 634 -34.67 -6.30 -7.95
CA ALA A 634 -35.43 -6.46 -9.19
C ALA A 634 -34.61 -6.00 -10.42
N LEU A 635 -34.80 -6.67 -11.55
CA LEU A 635 -34.15 -6.37 -12.83
C LEU A 635 -35.20 -6.32 -13.93
N VAL A 636 -35.35 -5.16 -14.56
CA VAL A 636 -36.10 -5.04 -15.82
C VAL A 636 -35.13 -5.26 -16.95
N ARG A 637 -35.37 -6.26 -17.80
CA ARG A 637 -34.42 -6.62 -18.85
C ARG A 637 -34.29 -5.51 -19.88
N GLY A 638 -33.07 -5.24 -20.33
CA GLY A 638 -32.76 -4.14 -21.27
C GLY A 638 -33.40 -4.32 -22.66
N ASP A 639 -33.75 -5.55 -23.02
CA ASP A 639 -34.50 -5.91 -24.24
C ASP A 639 -36.02 -5.71 -24.08
N GLY A 640 -36.50 -5.27 -22.90
CA GLY A 640 -37.91 -5.09 -22.59
C GLY A 640 -38.70 -6.41 -22.52
N SER A 641 -38.02 -7.57 -22.43
CA SER A 641 -38.67 -8.88 -22.43
C SER A 641 -39.33 -9.24 -21.10
N GLY A 642 -39.10 -8.49 -20.03
CA GLY A 642 -39.82 -8.67 -18.78
C GLY A 642 -39.09 -8.18 -17.53
N LEU A 643 -39.57 -8.66 -16.39
CA LEU A 643 -39.12 -8.33 -15.03
C LEU A 643 -38.66 -9.59 -14.29
N GLU A 644 -37.51 -9.52 -13.65
CA GLU A 644 -37.01 -10.56 -12.75
C GLU A 644 -36.90 -10.02 -11.32
N ILE A 645 -37.58 -10.68 -10.38
CA ILE A 645 -37.36 -10.49 -8.95
C ILE A 645 -36.28 -11.48 -8.53
N LEU A 646 -35.05 -10.99 -8.39
CA LEU A 646 -33.85 -11.80 -8.17
C LEU A 646 -33.74 -12.29 -6.72
N ALA A 647 -34.06 -11.41 -5.77
CA ALA A 647 -34.09 -11.72 -4.35
C ALA A 647 -35.31 -11.08 -3.71
N CYS A 648 -36.27 -11.89 -3.27
CA CYS A 648 -37.54 -11.43 -2.72
C CYS A 648 -37.50 -11.48 -1.19
N ALA A 649 -37.40 -10.31 -0.53
CA ALA A 649 -37.44 -10.21 0.94
C ALA A 649 -38.69 -10.86 1.53
N GLN A 650 -39.82 -10.71 0.85
CA GLN A 650 -41.06 -11.34 1.25
C GLN A 650 -40.97 -12.88 1.27
N LYS A 651 -40.43 -13.48 0.20
CA LYS A 651 -40.21 -14.92 0.09
C LYS A 651 -39.24 -15.43 1.16
N ALA A 652 -38.18 -14.66 1.42
CA ALA A 652 -37.21 -14.96 2.47
C ALA A 652 -37.85 -14.90 3.88
N CYS A 653 -38.67 -13.88 4.17
CA CYS A 653 -39.39 -13.76 5.43
C CYS A 653 -40.39 -14.91 5.63
N ALA A 654 -41.14 -15.29 4.59
CA ALA A 654 -42.09 -16.40 4.66
C ALA A 654 -41.42 -17.73 5.05
N ARG A 655 -40.25 -18.01 4.48
CA ARG A 655 -39.45 -19.21 4.81
C ARG A 655 -38.89 -19.20 6.22
N ARG A 656 -38.63 -18.02 6.79
CA ARG A 656 -38.07 -17.84 8.14
C ARG A 656 -39.14 -17.64 9.21
N ALA A 657 -40.41 -17.54 8.84
CA ALA A 657 -41.51 -17.44 9.78
C ALA A 657 -41.60 -18.72 10.63
N ASP A 658 -42.17 -18.60 11.83
CA ASP A 658 -42.43 -19.73 12.71
C ASP A 658 -43.94 -19.78 13.06
N PRO A 659 -44.69 -20.79 12.55
CA PRO A 659 -44.25 -21.78 11.57
C PRO A 659 -43.98 -21.16 10.18
N PRO A 660 -43.17 -21.81 9.32
CA PRO A 660 -42.91 -21.34 7.96
C PRO A 660 -44.20 -21.19 7.16
N LEU A 661 -44.33 -20.08 6.42
CA LEU A 661 -45.48 -19.82 5.55
C LEU A 661 -45.28 -20.47 4.17
N PRO A 662 -46.36 -20.85 3.46
CA PRO A 662 -46.27 -21.48 2.13
C PRO A 662 -45.81 -20.47 1.08
N ALA A 663 -44.49 -20.33 0.93
CA ALA A 663 -43.84 -19.34 0.08
C ALA A 663 -44.32 -19.36 -1.39
N ASP A 664 -44.71 -20.54 -1.90
CA ASP A 664 -45.17 -20.69 -3.28
C ASP A 664 -46.56 -20.09 -3.49
N ARG A 665 -47.48 -20.26 -2.53
CA ARG A 665 -48.80 -19.61 -2.56
C ARG A 665 -48.69 -18.08 -2.50
N LEU A 666 -47.74 -17.59 -1.70
CA LEU A 666 -47.45 -16.15 -1.63
C LEU A 666 -46.92 -15.62 -2.94
N CYS A 667 -46.03 -16.37 -3.61
CA CYS A 667 -45.52 -15.98 -4.92
C CYS A 667 -46.62 -15.97 -5.98
N LEU A 668 -47.56 -16.92 -5.94
CA LEU A 668 -48.71 -16.99 -6.85
C LEU A 668 -49.65 -15.78 -6.69
N LEU A 669 -50.05 -15.44 -5.45
CA LEU A 669 -50.89 -14.26 -5.21
C LEU A 669 -50.20 -12.97 -5.63
N CYS A 670 -48.92 -12.85 -5.27
CA CYS A 670 -48.11 -11.69 -5.65
C CYS A 670 -47.99 -11.58 -7.18
N SER A 671 -47.77 -12.69 -7.88
CA SER A 671 -47.64 -12.69 -9.34
C SER A 671 -48.92 -12.42 -10.08
N ALA A 672 -50.05 -12.94 -9.62
CA ALA A 672 -51.35 -12.58 -10.16
C ALA A 672 -51.63 -11.08 -9.98
N GLY A 673 -51.31 -10.51 -8.80
CA GLY A 673 -51.38 -9.06 -8.57
C GLY A 673 -50.45 -8.26 -9.50
N MET A 674 -49.23 -8.73 -9.73
CA MET A 674 -48.30 -8.12 -10.70
C MET A 674 -48.85 -8.15 -12.12
N GLN A 675 -49.39 -9.30 -12.57
CA GLN A 675 -49.95 -9.46 -13.92
C GLN A 675 -51.18 -8.57 -14.11
N ALA A 676 -52.09 -8.54 -13.13
CA ALA A 676 -53.26 -7.67 -13.14
C ALA A 676 -52.85 -6.18 -13.18
N ALA A 677 -51.84 -5.79 -12.39
CA ALA A 677 -51.35 -4.42 -12.35
C ALA A 677 -50.63 -4.00 -13.64
N LEU A 678 -49.96 -4.91 -14.35
CA LEU A 678 -49.34 -4.62 -15.65
C LEU A 678 -50.37 -4.56 -16.78
N ASN A 679 -51.46 -5.33 -16.69
CA ASN A 679 -52.48 -5.47 -17.72
C ASN A 679 -51.87 -5.73 -19.12
N GLU A 680 -50.78 -6.50 -19.17
CA GLU A 680 -50.03 -6.76 -20.39
C GLU A 680 -50.17 -8.25 -20.76
N PRO A 681 -50.90 -8.59 -21.84
CA PRO A 681 -51.04 -9.95 -22.28
C PRO A 681 -49.68 -10.49 -22.77
N GLY A 682 -49.34 -11.71 -22.37
CA GLY A 682 -48.14 -12.41 -22.85
C GLY A 682 -46.95 -12.38 -21.90
N LEU A 683 -47.05 -11.89 -20.67
CA LEU A 683 -46.02 -12.10 -19.65
C LEU A 683 -46.33 -13.38 -18.84
N ALA A 684 -45.47 -14.39 -18.99
CA ALA A 684 -45.55 -15.64 -18.25
C ALA A 684 -44.79 -15.52 -16.93
N TRP A 685 -45.46 -15.93 -15.85
CA TRP A 685 -44.84 -16.04 -14.54
C TRP A 685 -44.11 -17.38 -14.39
N SER A 686 -42.95 -17.36 -13.75
CA SER A 686 -42.28 -18.56 -13.25
C SER A 686 -41.65 -18.32 -11.88
N ALA A 687 -41.70 -19.33 -11.01
CA ALA A 687 -41.04 -19.30 -9.73
C ALA A 687 -39.51 -19.45 -9.88
N ALA A 688 -38.74 -18.74 -9.07
CA ALA A 688 -37.30 -18.95 -8.92
C ALA A 688 -36.97 -19.27 -7.45
N PRO A 689 -35.81 -19.91 -7.14
CA PRO A 689 -35.46 -20.26 -5.76
C PRO A 689 -35.49 -19.08 -4.79
N ASN A 690 -35.03 -17.90 -5.20
CA ASN A 690 -34.93 -16.70 -4.35
C ASN A 690 -35.93 -15.60 -4.70
N GLY A 691 -36.73 -15.78 -5.76
CA GLY A 691 -37.73 -14.81 -6.19
C GLY A 691 -38.67 -15.36 -7.26
N CYS A 692 -38.87 -14.60 -8.33
CA CYS A 692 -39.75 -14.97 -9.44
C CYS A 692 -39.41 -14.20 -10.72
N ARG A 693 -39.93 -14.66 -11.84
CA ARG A 693 -39.74 -14.03 -13.15
C ARG A 693 -41.08 -13.80 -13.81
N LEU A 694 -41.21 -12.66 -14.49
CA LEU A 694 -42.34 -12.28 -15.31
C LEU A 694 -41.80 -11.94 -16.69
N LEU A 695 -41.70 -12.95 -17.57
CA LEU A 695 -41.02 -12.84 -18.85
C LEU A 695 -42.00 -13.10 -19.99
N ARG A 696 -41.81 -12.41 -21.12
CA ARG A 696 -42.49 -12.79 -22.35
C ARG A 696 -41.98 -14.17 -22.76
N PRO A 697 -42.85 -15.13 -23.14
CA PRO A 697 -42.40 -16.42 -23.64
C PRO A 697 -41.50 -16.16 -24.84
N GLY A 698 -40.21 -16.48 -24.66
CA GLY A 698 -39.23 -16.29 -25.72
C GLY A 698 -39.56 -17.19 -26.90
N LYS A 699 -39.41 -16.66 -28.11
CA LYS A 699 -39.22 -17.49 -29.31
C LYS A 699 -37.85 -18.19 -29.18
N GLY A 700 -37.78 -19.32 -28.50
CA GLY A 700 -36.59 -20.20 -28.50
C GLY A 700 -35.74 -20.22 -27.22
N THR A 701 -36.31 -20.72 -26.12
CA THR A 701 -35.53 -21.43 -25.10
C THR A 701 -36.10 -22.84 -24.97
N GLU A 702 -35.84 -23.65 -26.01
CA GLU A 702 -35.73 -25.12 -25.91
C GLU A 702 -34.26 -25.50 -25.85
#